data_AF-A0AAD5SQI1-F1
#
_entry.id   AF-A0AAD5SQI1-F1
#
_cell.length_a   1.000
_cell.length_b   1.000
_cell.length_c   1.000
_cell.angle_alpha   90.00
_cell.angle_beta   90.00
_cell.angle_gamma   90.00
#
_symmetry.space_group_name_H-M   'P 1'
#
loop_
_entity.id
_entity.type
_entity.pdbx_description
1 polymer ?
#
loop_
_entity_poly.entity_id
_entity_poly.type
_entity_poly.pdbx_seq_one_letter_code
_entity_poly.pdbx_strand_id
1 'polypeptide(L)'
;MLLNLHKNALNLTFTAKCAAYAEVAAYVLGTAGSEHDRQTPPHKKACELRLGLQRNLHATQAQLIVPAGFRLAGVAPALENSGGERVTLAGKSTALRFISRLVAPALYAALPSVRRAAVDEALDLVRVASTDVTAYSATASAASAHSTIATNKLALLARLTAATPPPANRSAVTLADLAVWDLARSITPPSQLNNSSQPNDAKVDEANAWVAAFEANVPLLRDAAALVDRTLATAYVLDEFRFDIAKELVRVIASPNHNEDVIFPLIENKYPKDGGSGEFVVAVPRLKLPGISADVIAKNLESKFTPDARFTSIKADGVFLKFVYNPAYLRDRLIPRVLSQAETYGQNSSGYGKVSLVEFSSPNIAKPFHVGHLRSTIIGNFIENTLRANGWTTVTINYLGDWGKQYGLLAVGYNKYGHAAKLEADPIRHLFEVYVAINNDASEDASIHDDARNYFARMEEGDPVSLELWQKFVDLSIVKYREIYSRVNVGFDVYSGESKYSAKLMRGVVDRLKELDLLKLDQGAQIVDLNAYKLGGAIIEKSNGGMMYLSRDVAAAIARQKEYKFDNMVYVVGAQQDFHFKQLFKILELMGLPWAEKCQHVNFGMIKSKDGNMSTRKGTVVFLEDILDAVQESMLAVMKKNEAKFAQIVNPTAVADTIGITGIMIQDMGARRNKDYEFNWDRMLAFEGDTGPYLQYAHTRLCSIERKADFEVGPHVNVSVLTEPVAAALVDCIAMYPDVVREAGVQLEPCTIVSYAFRLSHAVSNCVEALYVMNQPQEIAAARLALYKAARITLGNALRALGIVPLERM
;
A
#
# COMPACT_ATOMS: atom_id res chain seq x y z
N MET A 1 8.71 -9.05 -31.74
CA MET A 1 7.97 -10.07 -32.49
C MET A 1 6.50 -9.67 -32.50
N LEU A 2 5.75 -9.94 -33.57
CA LEU A 2 4.47 -9.28 -33.86
C LEU A 2 3.24 -9.90 -33.15
N LEU A 3 2.23 -9.03 -32.98
CA LEU A 3 0.78 -9.31 -32.98
C LEU A 3 0.17 -10.32 -31.97
N ASN A 4 -0.46 -9.75 -30.95
CA ASN A 4 -1.92 -9.77 -30.80
C ASN A 4 -2.32 -8.48 -30.06
N LEU A 5 -3.01 -7.51 -30.69
CA LEU A 5 -4.45 -7.48 -31.00
C LEU A 5 -5.34 -7.70 -29.77
N HIS A 6 -6.34 -6.80 -29.63
CA HIS A 6 -7.27 -6.65 -28.51
C HIS A 6 -6.68 -6.22 -27.15
N LYS A 7 -6.61 -4.90 -26.92
CA LYS A 7 -7.02 -4.25 -25.66
C LYS A 7 -7.18 -2.74 -25.87
N ASN A 8 -8.40 -2.23 -25.70
CA ASN A 8 -8.63 -0.78 -25.58
C ASN A 8 -8.03 -0.33 -24.25
N ALA A 9 -7.06 0.58 -24.26
CA ALA A 9 -6.35 1.02 -23.06
C ALA A 9 -5.83 2.46 -23.21
N LEU A 10 -6.28 3.36 -22.34
CA LEU A 10 -5.70 4.69 -22.20
C LEU A 10 -4.54 4.63 -21.19
N ASN A 11 -3.38 5.21 -21.52
CA ASN A 11 -2.20 5.22 -20.66
C ASN A 11 -1.90 6.64 -20.18
N LEU A 12 -2.15 6.92 -18.90
CA LEU A 12 -1.84 8.20 -18.27
C LEU A 12 -0.48 8.09 -17.54
N THR A 13 0.53 8.81 -18.04
CA THR A 13 1.89 8.76 -17.49
C THR A 13 2.19 10.02 -16.71
N PHE A 14 2.41 9.88 -15.41
CA PHE A 14 2.72 11.00 -14.52
C PHE A 14 4.23 11.11 -14.29
N THR A 15 4.72 12.35 -14.23
CA THR A 15 6.05 12.65 -13.66
C THR A 15 6.07 12.26 -12.18
N ALA A 16 7.23 11.87 -11.63
CA ALA A 16 7.38 11.57 -10.20
C ALA A 16 6.79 12.64 -9.26
N LYS A 17 6.85 13.91 -9.70
CA LYS A 17 6.22 15.11 -9.10
C LYS A 17 4.69 15.10 -8.96
N CYS A 18 4.05 13.99 -9.30
CA CYS A 18 2.61 13.81 -9.26
C CYS A 18 2.21 12.40 -8.77
N ALA A 19 3.10 11.67 -8.09
CA ALA A 19 2.86 10.28 -7.66
C ALA A 19 1.53 10.10 -6.90
N ALA A 20 1.29 10.90 -5.85
CA ALA A 20 0.04 10.85 -5.09
C ALA A 20 -1.22 11.13 -5.93
N TYR A 21 -1.11 11.94 -7.00
CA TYR A 21 -2.23 12.18 -7.92
C TYR A 21 -2.44 11.03 -8.90
N ALA A 22 -1.36 10.39 -9.36
CA ALA A 22 -1.44 9.18 -10.18
C ALA A 22 -2.09 8.03 -9.39
N GLU A 23 -1.67 7.84 -8.14
CA GLU A 23 -2.10 6.79 -7.23
C GLU A 23 -3.61 6.86 -6.89
N VAL A 24 -4.15 8.07 -6.63
CA VAL A 24 -5.60 8.22 -6.34
C VAL A 24 -6.46 8.41 -7.59
N ALA A 25 -5.94 9.00 -8.67
CA ALA A 25 -6.65 8.98 -9.95
C ALA A 25 -6.92 7.54 -10.42
N ALA A 26 -5.96 6.65 -10.17
CA ALA A 26 -6.08 5.24 -10.46
C ALA A 26 -7.11 4.54 -9.55
N TYR A 27 -7.06 4.79 -8.23
CA TYR A 27 -7.99 4.22 -7.24
C TYR A 27 -9.47 4.38 -7.62
N VAL A 28 -9.88 5.58 -8.05
CA VAL A 28 -11.29 5.84 -8.40
C VAL A 28 -11.68 5.25 -9.76
N LEU A 29 -10.77 5.19 -10.73
CA LEU A 29 -11.07 4.65 -12.06
C LEU A 29 -11.28 3.13 -12.07
N GLY A 30 -10.67 2.37 -11.15
CA GLY A 30 -10.96 0.94 -10.99
C GLY A 30 -12.11 0.61 -10.05
N THR A 31 -12.54 1.53 -9.18
CA THR A 31 -13.71 1.34 -8.29
C THR A 31 -15.03 1.71 -8.95
N ALA A 32 -14.99 2.46 -10.07
CA ALA A 32 -16.13 2.69 -10.96
C ALA A 32 -16.60 1.45 -11.74
N GLY A 33 -15.84 0.34 -11.71
CA GLY A 33 -16.27 -0.94 -12.25
C GLY A 33 -17.36 -1.59 -11.39
N SER A 34 -18.42 -2.08 -12.05
CA SER A 34 -19.56 -2.74 -11.40
C SER A 34 -19.13 -3.98 -10.59
N GLU A 35 -19.99 -4.47 -9.68
CA GLU A 35 -19.70 -5.73 -8.98
C GLU A 35 -19.50 -6.92 -9.94
N HIS A 36 -20.14 -6.87 -11.11
CA HIS A 36 -19.99 -7.86 -12.18
C HIS A 36 -18.56 -7.88 -12.76
N ASP A 37 -17.86 -6.74 -12.80
CA ASP A 37 -16.44 -6.66 -13.19
C ASP A 37 -15.50 -7.27 -12.13
N ARG A 38 -15.91 -7.36 -10.86
CA ARG A 38 -15.05 -7.93 -9.80
C ARG A 38 -14.93 -9.45 -9.91
N GLN A 39 -15.97 -10.12 -10.39
CA GLN A 39 -16.00 -11.57 -10.63
C GLN A 39 -15.49 -11.96 -12.04
N THR A 40 -15.29 -11.00 -12.95
CA THR A 40 -14.96 -11.27 -14.36
C THR A 40 -13.43 -11.38 -14.59
N PRO A 41 -12.93 -12.45 -15.23
CA PRO A 41 -11.51 -12.63 -15.52
C PRO A 41 -10.86 -11.47 -16.31
N PRO A 42 -9.59 -11.11 -16.04
CA PRO A 42 -8.92 -9.91 -16.61
C PRO A 42 -8.68 -9.94 -18.13
N HIS A 43 -9.02 -11.05 -18.81
CA HIS A 43 -9.01 -11.16 -20.26
C HIS A 43 -10.37 -10.83 -20.92
N LYS A 44 -11.44 -10.57 -20.14
CA LYS A 44 -12.79 -10.24 -20.66
C LYS A 44 -13.30 -8.84 -20.32
N LYS A 45 -12.55 -8.03 -19.54
CA LYS A 45 -12.97 -6.69 -19.13
C LYS A 45 -12.95 -5.68 -20.29
N ALA A 46 -13.89 -4.74 -20.26
CA ALA A 46 -13.91 -3.59 -21.16
C ALA A 46 -12.78 -2.58 -20.82
N CYS A 47 -12.54 -1.64 -21.74
CA CYS A 47 -11.49 -0.60 -21.77
C CYS A 47 -10.62 -0.45 -20.49
N GLU A 48 -9.41 -0.99 -20.52
CA GLU A 48 -8.53 -1.14 -19.36
C GLU A 48 -7.56 0.05 -19.26
N LEU A 49 -7.97 1.10 -18.55
CA LEU A 49 -7.15 2.29 -18.31
C LEU A 49 -5.98 1.96 -17.37
N ARG A 50 -4.76 2.34 -17.77
CA ARG A 50 -3.50 2.01 -17.08
C ARG A 50 -2.73 3.28 -16.71
N LEU A 51 -2.10 3.27 -15.54
CA LEU A 51 -1.44 4.43 -14.96
C LEU A 51 0.02 4.07 -14.60
N GLY A 52 0.94 4.98 -14.88
CA GLY A 52 2.38 4.72 -14.78
C GLY A 52 3.21 5.93 -14.39
N LEU A 53 4.35 5.66 -13.75
CA LEU A 53 5.33 6.65 -13.32
C LEU A 53 6.63 6.48 -14.12
N GLN A 54 7.12 7.53 -14.75
CA GLN A 54 8.47 7.53 -15.33
C GLN A 54 9.53 7.75 -14.23
N ARG A 55 10.46 6.80 -14.07
CA ARG A 55 11.62 6.88 -13.15
C ARG A 55 12.65 7.98 -13.53
N ASN A 56 12.39 8.82 -14.54
CA ASN A 56 13.39 9.70 -15.14
C ASN A 56 13.42 11.10 -14.49
N LEU A 57 14.37 11.32 -13.58
CA LEU A 57 14.44 12.45 -12.64
C LEU A 57 14.59 13.86 -13.25
N HIS A 58 14.83 13.98 -14.56
CA HIS A 58 15.07 15.25 -15.26
C HIS A 58 13.97 15.66 -16.24
N ALA A 59 12.85 14.93 -16.33
CA ALA A 59 11.76 15.26 -17.24
C ALA A 59 10.96 16.51 -16.78
N THR A 60 11.02 17.60 -17.56
CA THR A 60 10.23 18.83 -17.34
C THR A 60 8.86 18.83 -18.03
N GLN A 61 8.44 17.68 -18.57
CA GLN A 61 7.17 17.49 -19.28
C GLN A 61 6.55 16.15 -18.87
N ALA A 62 5.22 16.12 -18.72
CA ALA A 62 4.43 14.88 -18.68
C ALA A 62 4.19 14.37 -20.11
N GLN A 63 4.00 13.05 -20.28
CA GLN A 63 3.84 12.41 -21.58
C GLN A 63 2.55 11.59 -21.69
N LEU A 64 1.80 11.79 -22.78
CA LEU A 64 0.63 11.00 -23.15
C LEU A 64 1.01 10.08 -24.32
N ILE A 65 0.74 8.78 -24.19
CA ILE A 65 1.09 7.78 -25.21
C ILE A 65 -0.19 7.14 -25.77
N VAL A 66 -0.40 7.25 -27.09
CA VAL A 66 -1.60 6.79 -27.80
C VAL A 66 -1.26 5.70 -28.82
N PRO A 67 -2.23 4.83 -29.20
CA PRO A 67 -2.02 3.81 -30.23
C PRO A 67 -1.69 4.41 -31.60
N ALA A 68 -0.90 3.71 -32.41
CA ALA A 68 -0.77 4.02 -33.84
C ALA A 68 -2.17 4.02 -34.50
N GLY A 69 -2.45 5.06 -35.29
CA GLY A 69 -3.77 5.27 -35.91
C GLY A 69 -4.76 6.13 -35.10
N PHE A 70 -4.43 6.54 -33.87
CA PHE A 70 -5.24 7.51 -33.11
C PHE A 70 -5.15 8.91 -33.75
N ARG A 71 -6.17 9.30 -34.53
CA ARG A 71 -6.21 10.58 -35.26
C ARG A 71 -6.83 11.70 -34.42
N LEU A 72 -6.00 12.61 -33.91
CA LEU A 72 -6.44 14.00 -33.78
C LEU A 72 -6.59 14.60 -35.17
N ALA A 73 -7.68 15.32 -35.44
CA ALA A 73 -7.77 16.17 -36.62
C ALA A 73 -6.84 17.39 -36.42
N GLY A 74 -5.85 17.57 -37.30
CA GLY A 74 -4.97 18.75 -37.33
C GLY A 74 -3.48 18.51 -37.06
N VAL A 75 -3.04 17.31 -36.67
CA VAL A 75 -1.60 17.02 -36.49
C VAL A 75 -0.95 16.64 -37.84
N ALA A 76 0.10 17.37 -38.23
CA ALA A 76 0.80 17.19 -39.50
C ALA A 76 1.64 15.88 -39.57
N PRO A 77 1.91 15.33 -40.77
CA PRO A 77 2.46 13.97 -40.95
C PRO A 77 3.98 13.85 -40.71
N ALA A 78 4.46 14.27 -39.54
CA ALA A 78 5.87 14.17 -39.14
C ALA A 78 6.23 12.83 -38.44
N LEU A 79 5.32 11.85 -38.44
CA LEU A 79 5.43 10.60 -37.64
C LEU A 79 5.37 9.30 -38.47
N GLU A 80 5.34 9.38 -39.80
CA GLU A 80 5.15 8.18 -40.66
C GLU A 80 6.39 7.27 -40.76
N ASN A 81 7.57 7.72 -40.31
CA ASN A 81 8.83 6.97 -40.40
C ASN A 81 9.43 6.52 -39.04
N SER A 82 8.64 6.52 -37.96
CA SER A 82 8.99 5.78 -36.73
C SER A 82 8.24 4.46 -36.67
N GLY A 83 8.91 3.35 -37.03
CA GLY A 83 8.32 2.01 -37.14
C GLY A 83 7.97 1.34 -35.80
N GLY A 84 7.13 1.98 -34.98
CA GLY A 84 6.67 1.48 -33.68
C GLY A 84 5.17 1.73 -33.47
N GLU A 85 4.52 0.87 -32.68
CA GLU A 85 3.05 0.78 -32.58
C GLU A 85 2.37 1.92 -31.78
N ARG A 86 3.06 3.03 -31.48
CA ARG A 86 2.61 4.09 -30.54
C ARG A 86 3.14 5.49 -30.91
N VAL A 87 2.38 6.52 -30.52
CA VAL A 87 2.74 7.95 -30.65
C VAL A 87 2.77 8.62 -29.27
N THR A 88 3.64 9.62 -29.07
CA THR A 88 3.83 10.32 -27.78
C THR A 88 3.66 11.84 -27.92
N LEU A 89 2.93 12.46 -26.99
CA LEU A 89 2.71 13.91 -26.85
C LEU A 89 3.27 14.40 -25.50
N ALA A 90 3.75 15.65 -25.39
CA ALA A 90 4.44 16.14 -24.17
C ALA A 90 4.09 17.59 -23.75
N GLY A 91 3.99 17.88 -22.45
CA GLY A 91 3.65 19.23 -21.93
C GLY A 91 3.88 19.47 -20.43
N LYS A 92 3.84 20.73 -19.96
CA LYS A 92 4.14 21.11 -18.55
C LYS A 92 2.92 20.97 -17.62
N SER A 93 3.13 20.41 -16.43
CA SER A 93 2.08 20.08 -15.45
C SER A 93 1.29 21.28 -14.90
N THR A 94 1.92 22.46 -14.78
CA THR A 94 1.27 23.67 -14.24
C THR A 94 0.09 24.14 -15.10
N ALA A 95 0.11 23.89 -16.42
CA ALA A 95 -0.97 24.25 -17.32
C ALA A 95 -2.27 23.51 -16.98
N LEU A 96 -2.21 22.22 -16.66
CA LEU A 96 -3.38 21.40 -16.33
C LEU A 96 -4.11 21.90 -15.07
N ARG A 97 -3.39 22.41 -14.07
CA ARG A 97 -3.98 23.05 -12.87
C ARG A 97 -4.55 24.45 -13.14
N PHE A 98 -4.01 25.16 -14.13
CA PHE A 98 -4.43 26.54 -14.43
C PHE A 98 -5.74 26.55 -15.22
N ILE A 99 -5.84 25.74 -16.28
CA ILE A 99 -6.96 25.83 -17.22
C ILE A 99 -8.24 25.22 -16.62
N SER A 100 -8.15 24.23 -15.71
CA SER A 100 -9.33 23.66 -15.03
C SER A 100 -10.12 24.69 -14.20
N ARG A 101 -9.45 25.71 -13.66
CA ARG A 101 -10.06 26.75 -12.81
C ARG A 101 -10.74 27.88 -13.61
N LEU A 102 -10.26 28.18 -14.82
CA LEU A 102 -10.78 29.28 -15.65
C LEU A 102 -12.12 28.95 -16.34
N VAL A 103 -12.37 27.67 -16.60
CA VAL A 103 -13.42 27.24 -17.54
C VAL A 103 -14.80 27.07 -16.88
N ALA A 104 -14.88 26.95 -15.55
CA ALA A 104 -16.15 26.72 -14.87
C ALA A 104 -17.15 27.90 -14.92
N PRO A 105 -16.76 29.17 -14.65
CA PRO A 105 -17.72 30.29 -14.65
C PRO A 105 -17.99 30.83 -16.06
N ALA A 106 -16.97 30.86 -16.93
CA ALA A 106 -17.02 31.60 -18.20
C ALA A 106 -18.01 31.01 -19.22
N LEU A 107 -18.10 29.67 -19.34
CA LEU A 107 -19.06 29.04 -20.26
C LEU A 107 -20.53 29.22 -19.82
N TYR A 108 -20.79 29.41 -18.53
CA TYR A 108 -22.16 29.49 -18.01
C TYR A 108 -22.93 30.70 -18.58
N ALA A 109 -22.23 31.81 -18.84
CA ALA A 109 -22.80 33.02 -19.42
C ALA A 109 -23.13 32.92 -20.93
N ALA A 110 -22.66 31.88 -21.63
CA ALA A 110 -22.69 31.81 -23.10
C ALA A 110 -23.85 30.98 -23.68
N LEU A 111 -24.67 30.32 -22.87
CA LEU A 111 -25.68 29.36 -23.34
C LEU A 111 -27.05 29.99 -23.68
N PRO A 112 -27.62 29.71 -24.87
CA PRO A 112 -28.98 30.12 -25.25
C PRO A 112 -30.07 29.64 -24.29
N SER A 113 -31.17 30.39 -24.22
CA SER A 113 -32.27 30.23 -23.24
C SER A 113 -32.94 28.86 -23.22
N VAL A 114 -33.01 28.16 -24.36
CA VAL A 114 -33.82 26.93 -24.54
C VAL A 114 -33.28 25.71 -23.75
N ARG A 115 -32.05 25.76 -23.23
CA ARG A 115 -31.49 24.69 -22.38
C ARG A 115 -31.37 25.05 -20.89
N ARG A 116 -32.10 26.06 -20.42
CA ARG A 116 -32.03 26.49 -19.00
C ARG A 116 -32.89 25.65 -18.05
N ALA A 117 -34.13 25.30 -18.42
CA ALA A 117 -35.05 24.59 -17.52
C ALA A 117 -34.49 23.30 -16.88
N ALA A 118 -33.80 22.46 -17.66
CA ALA A 118 -33.17 21.22 -17.17
C ALA A 118 -31.86 21.44 -16.37
N VAL A 119 -31.40 22.69 -16.27
CA VAL A 119 -30.27 23.14 -15.45
C VAL A 119 -30.79 23.92 -14.23
N ASP A 120 -31.89 24.65 -14.36
CA ASP A 120 -32.59 25.33 -13.27
C ASP A 120 -33.09 24.30 -12.22
N GLU A 121 -33.73 23.21 -12.67
CA GLU A 121 -34.15 22.08 -11.81
C GLU A 121 -32.97 21.39 -11.09
N ALA A 122 -31.78 21.37 -11.71
CA ALA A 122 -30.55 20.86 -11.12
C ALA A 122 -29.82 21.88 -10.20
N LEU A 123 -30.13 23.18 -10.32
CA LEU A 123 -29.51 24.26 -9.55
C LEU A 123 -30.34 24.69 -8.34
N ASP A 124 -31.66 24.51 -8.35
CA ASP A 124 -32.47 24.75 -7.15
C ASP A 124 -32.14 23.74 -6.04
N LEU A 125 -31.70 22.52 -6.40
CA LEU A 125 -31.05 21.57 -5.48
C LEU A 125 -29.71 22.04 -4.89
N VAL A 126 -29.05 23.04 -5.51
CA VAL A 126 -27.76 23.61 -5.07
C VAL A 126 -27.96 24.96 -4.35
N ARG A 127 -29.07 25.67 -4.60
CA ARG A 127 -29.34 27.04 -4.12
C ARG A 127 -29.81 27.18 -2.69
N VAL A 128 -30.00 26.08 -1.96
CA VAL A 128 -30.37 26.10 -0.53
C VAL A 128 -29.17 26.45 0.37
N ALA A 129 -27.93 26.47 -0.16
CA ALA A 129 -26.72 26.78 0.61
C ALA A 129 -26.17 28.22 0.36
N SER A 130 -26.21 29.04 1.42
CA SER A 130 -25.55 30.36 1.59
C SER A 130 -25.91 31.49 0.62
N THR A 131 -26.54 32.53 1.19
CA THR A 131 -26.61 33.90 0.67
C THR A 131 -25.27 34.63 0.85
N ASP A 132 -24.92 35.61 0.00
CA ASP A 132 -25.19 37.04 0.31
C ASP A 132 -24.65 38.09 -0.70
N VAL A 133 -25.30 39.26 -0.67
CA VAL A 133 -24.85 40.62 -1.07
C VAL A 133 -24.49 40.96 -2.55
N THR A 134 -25.42 41.75 -3.11
CA THR A 134 -25.43 42.82 -4.14
C THR A 134 -24.20 43.77 -4.26
N ALA A 135 -24.11 44.77 -5.18
CA ALA A 135 -24.55 45.05 -6.58
C ALA A 135 -24.22 46.53 -6.94
N TYR A 136 -24.02 46.92 -8.23
CA TYR A 136 -24.53 48.18 -8.86
C TYR A 136 -24.15 48.35 -10.37
N SER A 137 -24.79 49.31 -11.06
CA SER A 137 -24.69 49.69 -12.50
C SER A 137 -23.73 50.91 -12.75
N ALA A 138 -23.56 51.59 -13.91
CA ALA A 138 -24.29 51.81 -15.19
C ALA A 138 -23.30 52.49 -16.24
N THR A 139 -23.54 52.89 -17.52
CA THR A 139 -24.49 52.69 -18.65
C THR A 139 -23.93 53.37 -19.94
N ALA A 140 -24.52 53.10 -21.15
CA ALA A 140 -24.36 53.85 -22.44
C ALA A 140 -22.95 53.84 -23.12
N SER A 141 -22.69 54.19 -24.41
CA SER A 141 -23.39 54.20 -25.74
C SER A 141 -22.33 54.57 -26.82
N ALA A 142 -22.47 54.52 -28.17
CA ALA A 142 -23.19 53.66 -29.14
C ALA A 142 -22.64 53.94 -30.60
N ALA A 143 -23.32 53.42 -31.66
CA ALA A 143 -23.24 53.76 -33.11
C ALA A 143 -22.17 53.13 -34.05
N SER A 144 -22.66 52.65 -35.23
CA SER A 144 -22.06 52.33 -36.57
C SER A 144 -20.57 51.96 -36.70
N ALA A 145 -20.15 50.78 -37.19
CA ALA A 145 -20.43 50.06 -38.47
C ALA A 145 -19.70 50.66 -39.71
N HIS A 146 -18.92 49.93 -40.53
CA HIS A 146 -18.58 48.48 -40.58
C HIS A 146 -17.08 48.19 -40.82
N SER A 147 -16.51 47.24 -40.07
CA SER A 147 -15.41 46.34 -40.51
C SER A 147 -15.27 45.17 -39.51
N THR A 148 -16.17 44.19 -39.65
CA THR A 148 -16.69 43.31 -38.57
C THR A 148 -15.73 42.26 -37.99
N ILE A 149 -14.40 42.42 -38.10
CA ILE A 149 -13.40 41.45 -37.60
C ILE A 149 -12.40 42.10 -36.62
N ALA A 150 -12.03 43.37 -36.78
CA ALA A 150 -11.04 44.03 -35.92
C ALA A 150 -11.58 44.33 -34.50
N THR A 151 -12.84 44.75 -34.40
CA THR A 151 -13.41 45.34 -33.17
C THR A 151 -13.50 44.36 -32.00
N ASN A 152 -13.76 43.08 -32.26
CA ASN A 152 -14.00 42.08 -31.21
C ASN A 152 -12.75 41.75 -30.38
N LYS A 153 -11.55 41.84 -30.96
CA LYS A 153 -10.29 41.59 -30.22
C LYS A 153 -9.89 42.80 -29.36
N LEU A 154 -10.05 44.02 -29.86
CA LEU A 154 -9.80 45.26 -29.11
C LEU A 154 -10.80 45.47 -27.96
N ALA A 155 -12.09 45.16 -28.18
CA ALA A 155 -13.10 45.22 -27.12
C ALA A 155 -12.83 44.23 -25.97
N LEU A 156 -12.24 43.06 -26.28
CA LEU A 156 -11.84 42.08 -25.27
C LEU A 156 -10.65 42.57 -24.45
N LEU A 157 -9.60 43.12 -25.09
CA LEU A 157 -8.47 43.72 -24.36
C LEU A 157 -8.94 44.87 -23.46
N ALA A 158 -9.72 45.83 -23.99
CA ALA A 158 -10.20 46.97 -23.22
C ALA A 158 -11.02 46.54 -22.00
N ARG A 159 -11.85 45.50 -22.11
CA ARG A 159 -12.59 44.92 -20.99
C ARG A 159 -11.69 44.24 -19.96
N LEU A 160 -10.65 43.52 -20.38
CA LEU A 160 -9.69 42.90 -19.47
C LEU A 160 -8.85 43.94 -18.71
N THR A 161 -8.40 45.00 -19.39
CA THR A 161 -7.68 46.12 -18.76
C THR A 161 -8.57 46.91 -17.81
N ALA A 162 -9.84 47.15 -18.14
CA ALA A 162 -10.79 47.81 -17.23
C ALA A 162 -11.21 46.93 -16.05
N ALA A 163 -11.11 45.59 -16.17
CA ALA A 163 -11.39 44.63 -15.10
C ALA A 163 -10.18 44.38 -14.16
N THR A 164 -9.04 45.04 -14.37
CA THR A 164 -7.89 44.98 -13.46
C THR A 164 -7.82 46.26 -12.61
N PRO A 165 -7.89 46.21 -11.27
CA PRO A 165 -7.75 47.41 -10.45
C PRO A 165 -6.31 47.96 -10.53
N PRO A 166 -6.12 49.29 -10.50
CA PRO A 166 -4.79 49.90 -10.53
C PRO A 166 -3.99 49.55 -9.26
N PRO A 167 -2.68 49.28 -9.37
CA PRO A 167 -1.93 48.63 -8.29
C PRO A 167 -1.33 49.62 -7.27
N ALA A 168 -1.24 49.17 -6.01
CA ALA A 168 -0.36 49.75 -5.01
C ALA A 168 0.75 48.74 -4.65
N ASN A 169 2.00 49.10 -4.94
CA ASN A 169 3.26 48.41 -4.61
C ASN A 169 3.45 46.96 -5.11
N ARG A 170 4.32 46.80 -6.11
CA ARG A 170 4.86 45.52 -6.58
C ARG A 170 6.14 45.12 -5.84
N SER A 171 6.28 43.85 -5.51
CA SER A 171 7.59 43.20 -5.23
C SER A 171 7.68 41.76 -5.78
N ALA A 172 6.76 41.36 -6.67
CA ALA A 172 6.74 40.07 -7.34
C ALA A 172 6.44 40.24 -8.84
N VAL A 173 7.05 39.39 -9.68
CA VAL A 173 6.77 39.30 -11.12
C VAL A 173 5.44 38.59 -11.33
N THR A 174 4.52 39.18 -12.08
CA THR A 174 3.20 38.59 -12.36
C THR A 174 3.21 37.77 -13.65
N LEU A 175 2.19 36.90 -13.82
CA LEU A 175 1.98 36.17 -15.08
C LEU A 175 1.76 37.09 -16.29
N ALA A 176 1.22 38.30 -16.07
CA ALA A 176 1.11 39.32 -17.11
C ALA A 176 2.48 39.86 -17.53
N ASP A 177 3.40 40.08 -16.58
CA ASP A 177 4.77 40.53 -16.90
C ASP A 177 5.53 39.49 -17.73
N LEU A 178 5.37 38.19 -17.42
CA LEU A 178 5.96 37.09 -18.19
C LEU A 178 5.36 36.95 -19.59
N ALA A 179 4.03 37.07 -19.73
CA ALA A 179 3.37 37.07 -21.02
C ALA A 179 3.80 38.28 -21.89
N VAL A 180 3.96 39.45 -21.27
CA VAL A 180 4.52 40.64 -21.93
C VAL A 180 6.00 40.44 -22.29
N TRP A 181 6.77 39.65 -21.53
CA TRP A 181 8.17 39.36 -21.85
C TRP A 181 8.33 38.46 -23.09
N ASP A 182 7.51 37.41 -23.23
CA ASP A 182 7.50 36.57 -24.43
C ASP A 182 6.95 37.32 -25.66
N LEU A 183 5.95 38.19 -25.46
CA LEU A 183 5.44 39.07 -26.51
C LEU A 183 6.47 40.14 -26.92
N ALA A 184 7.23 40.70 -25.97
CA ALA A 184 8.30 41.66 -26.26
C ALA A 184 9.51 40.99 -26.96
N ARG A 185 9.83 39.73 -26.63
CA ARG A 185 10.87 38.95 -27.34
C ARG A 185 10.46 38.55 -28.76
N SER A 186 9.19 38.66 -29.12
CA SER A 186 8.68 38.37 -30.47
C SER A 186 8.37 39.62 -31.31
N ILE A 187 8.64 40.84 -30.79
CA ILE A 187 8.53 42.09 -31.54
C ILE A 187 9.91 42.77 -31.61
N THR A 188 10.66 42.45 -32.67
CA THR A 188 11.79 43.28 -33.11
C THR A 188 11.27 44.67 -33.49
N PRO A 189 11.96 45.78 -33.15
CA PRO A 189 11.53 47.11 -33.56
C PRO A 189 11.32 47.21 -35.08
N PRO A 190 10.30 47.94 -35.57
CA PRO A 190 9.88 47.93 -36.98
C PRO A 190 10.86 48.60 -37.97
N SER A 191 12.11 48.87 -37.56
CA SER A 191 13.16 49.49 -38.37
C SER A 191 14.05 48.49 -39.13
N GLN A 192 13.82 47.17 -39.02
CA GLN A 192 14.64 46.14 -39.70
C GLN A 192 13.86 45.10 -40.53
N LEU A 193 12.53 45.16 -40.61
CA LEU A 193 11.73 44.23 -41.45
C LEU A 193 11.57 44.76 -42.88
N ASN A 194 12.66 44.66 -43.65
CA ASN A 194 12.66 44.95 -45.09
C ASN A 194 12.23 43.69 -45.88
N ASN A 195 10.94 43.63 -46.24
CA ASN A 195 10.28 42.67 -47.14
C ASN A 195 10.20 41.16 -46.76
N SER A 196 9.10 40.55 -47.25
CA SER A 196 8.86 39.11 -47.46
C SER A 196 8.94 38.13 -46.28
N SER A 197 7.95 38.18 -45.37
CA SER A 197 7.23 36.97 -44.89
C SER A 197 5.96 37.36 -44.10
N GLN A 198 4.80 36.76 -44.41
CA GLN A 198 3.62 36.85 -43.55
C GLN A 198 3.79 36.00 -42.27
N PRO A 199 3.03 36.27 -41.19
CA PRO A 199 2.96 35.36 -40.05
C PRO A 199 2.53 33.96 -40.52
N ASN A 200 3.23 32.93 -40.08
CA ASN A 200 3.03 31.58 -40.60
C ASN A 200 1.77 30.94 -40.00
N ASP A 201 0.67 30.93 -40.77
CA ASP A 201 -0.69 30.55 -40.33
C ASP A 201 -0.76 29.20 -39.59
N ALA A 202 0.09 28.24 -39.98
CA ALA A 202 0.19 26.93 -39.33
C ALA A 202 0.36 27.00 -37.79
N LYS A 203 1.02 28.04 -37.26
CA LYS A 203 1.17 28.24 -35.81
C LYS A 203 -0.08 28.79 -35.12
N VAL A 204 -0.92 29.52 -35.87
CA VAL A 204 -2.23 29.99 -35.40
C VAL A 204 -3.20 28.80 -35.37
N ASP A 205 -3.16 27.94 -36.39
CA ASP A 205 -3.96 26.72 -36.45
C ASP A 205 -3.53 25.67 -35.43
N GLU A 206 -2.23 25.49 -35.16
CA GLU A 206 -1.75 24.67 -34.03
C GLU A 206 -2.35 25.13 -32.70
N ALA A 207 -2.35 26.45 -32.44
CA ALA A 207 -2.90 27.02 -31.21
C ALA A 207 -4.43 26.86 -31.13
N ASN A 208 -5.15 27.09 -32.23
CA ASN A 208 -6.59 26.89 -32.31
C ASN A 208 -6.98 25.42 -32.11
N ALA A 209 -6.23 24.49 -32.72
CA ALA A 209 -6.43 23.06 -32.54
C ALA A 209 -6.17 22.62 -31.09
N TRP A 210 -5.16 23.20 -30.43
CA TRP A 210 -4.89 22.96 -29.00
C TRP A 210 -6.04 23.44 -28.10
N VAL A 211 -6.63 24.61 -28.39
CA VAL A 211 -7.79 25.14 -27.66
C VAL A 211 -9.03 24.26 -27.90
N ALA A 212 -9.35 23.91 -29.14
CA ALA A 212 -10.49 23.06 -29.45
C ALA A 212 -10.36 21.64 -28.86
N ALA A 213 -9.16 21.06 -28.89
CA ALA A 213 -8.86 19.79 -28.24
C ALA A 213 -8.96 19.89 -26.70
N PHE A 214 -8.59 21.03 -26.11
CA PHE A 214 -8.81 21.28 -24.70
C PHE A 214 -10.31 21.36 -24.36
N GLU A 215 -11.06 22.20 -25.08
CA GLU A 215 -12.51 22.41 -24.87
C GLU A 215 -13.30 21.10 -24.96
N ALA A 216 -13.00 20.24 -25.95
CA ALA A 216 -13.61 18.92 -26.10
C ALA A 216 -13.33 17.97 -24.90
N ASN A 217 -12.25 18.17 -24.16
CA ASN A 217 -11.86 17.37 -23.00
C ASN A 217 -12.15 18.03 -21.65
N VAL A 218 -12.80 19.20 -21.63
CA VAL A 218 -13.21 19.90 -20.39
C VAL A 218 -13.98 19.02 -19.39
N PRO A 219 -14.91 18.13 -19.80
CA PRO A 219 -15.58 17.23 -18.85
C PRO A 219 -14.60 16.30 -18.13
N LEU A 220 -13.76 15.57 -18.87
CA LEU A 220 -12.73 14.68 -18.33
C LEU A 220 -11.73 15.42 -17.42
N LEU A 221 -11.37 16.65 -17.77
CA LEU A 221 -10.48 17.49 -16.97
C LEU A 221 -11.16 18.08 -15.73
N ARG A 222 -12.48 18.33 -15.78
CA ARG A 222 -13.30 18.69 -14.61
C ARG A 222 -13.46 17.51 -13.66
N ASP A 223 -13.70 16.31 -14.17
CA ASP A 223 -13.80 15.08 -13.38
C ASP A 223 -12.46 14.73 -12.72
N ALA A 224 -11.35 14.88 -13.46
CA ALA A 224 -9.99 14.76 -12.93
C ALA A 224 -9.67 15.84 -11.89
N ALA A 225 -10.12 17.08 -12.07
CA ALA A 225 -9.95 18.15 -11.07
C ALA A 225 -10.76 17.86 -9.79
N ALA A 226 -12.04 17.51 -9.92
CA ALA A 226 -12.88 17.10 -8.79
C ALA A 226 -12.34 15.82 -8.12
N LEU A 227 -11.67 14.93 -8.86
CA LEU A 227 -10.96 13.77 -8.32
C LEU A 227 -9.68 14.18 -7.56
N VAL A 228 -8.91 15.16 -8.04
CA VAL A 228 -7.78 15.74 -7.30
C VAL A 228 -8.23 16.49 -6.05
N ASP A 229 -9.36 17.20 -6.08
CA ASP A 229 -9.90 17.88 -4.91
C ASP A 229 -10.46 16.88 -3.88
N ARG A 230 -11.10 15.78 -4.34
CA ARG A 230 -11.43 14.61 -3.49
C ARG A 230 -10.18 13.86 -2.98
N THR A 231 -9.09 13.86 -3.74
CA THR A 231 -7.78 13.30 -3.32
C THR A 231 -7.20 14.12 -2.18
N LEU A 232 -7.22 15.46 -2.28
CA LEU A 232 -6.78 16.34 -1.20
C LEU A 232 -7.72 16.23 0.02
N ALA A 233 -9.02 16.00 -0.20
CA ALA A 233 -9.98 15.65 0.86
C ALA A 233 -9.79 14.24 1.45
N THR A 234 -8.90 13.39 0.91
CA THR A 234 -8.53 12.08 1.50
C THR A 234 -7.08 12.00 2.00
N ALA A 235 -6.19 12.88 1.54
CA ALA A 235 -4.80 13.00 2.02
C ALA A 235 -4.72 13.30 3.53
N TYR A 236 -3.88 12.58 4.27
CA TYR A 236 -3.88 12.62 5.74
C TYR A 236 -3.58 14.00 6.32
N VAL A 237 -4.13 14.30 7.51
CA VAL A 237 -4.00 15.62 8.13
C VAL A 237 -2.54 16.01 8.37
N LEU A 238 -1.67 15.05 8.72
CA LEU A 238 -0.23 15.28 8.84
C LEU A 238 0.47 15.61 7.51
N ASP A 239 -0.02 15.09 6.39
CA ASP A 239 0.50 15.40 5.06
C ASP A 239 0.07 16.80 4.59
N GLU A 240 -1.03 17.36 5.10
CA GLU A 240 -1.38 18.79 4.92
C GLU A 240 -0.28 19.68 5.51
N PHE A 241 0.10 19.45 6.79
CA PHE A 241 1.19 20.17 7.43
C PHE A 241 2.53 19.99 6.70
N ARG A 242 2.89 18.76 6.28
CA ARG A 242 4.11 18.51 5.48
C ARG A 242 4.11 19.29 4.17
N PHE A 243 2.98 19.38 3.48
CA PHE A 243 2.88 20.11 2.22
C PHE A 243 3.06 21.62 2.40
N ASP A 244 2.54 22.19 3.49
CA ASP A 244 2.72 23.61 3.81
C ASP A 244 4.14 23.93 4.29
N ILE A 245 4.78 23.03 5.06
CA ILE A 245 6.22 23.10 5.37
C ILE A 245 7.05 23.07 4.09
N ALA A 246 6.77 22.15 3.17
CA ALA A 246 7.49 22.02 1.91
C ALA A 246 7.38 23.30 1.07
N LYS A 247 6.18 23.89 0.95
CA LYS A 247 5.95 25.17 0.24
C LYS A 247 6.75 26.33 0.84
N GLU A 248 6.68 26.53 2.17
CA GLU A 248 7.35 27.67 2.78
C GLU A 248 8.87 27.51 2.72
N LEU A 249 9.38 26.29 2.86
CA LEU A 249 10.79 25.99 2.59
C LEU A 249 11.18 26.28 1.13
N VAL A 250 10.40 25.86 0.14
CA VAL A 250 10.65 26.21 -1.28
C VAL A 250 10.68 27.73 -1.48
N ARG A 251 9.71 28.45 -0.93
CA ARG A 251 9.60 29.91 -0.99
C ARG A 251 10.81 30.62 -0.39
N VAL A 252 11.28 30.18 0.78
CA VAL A 252 12.39 30.83 1.49
C VAL A 252 13.77 30.41 0.95
N ILE A 253 13.90 29.18 0.43
CA ILE A 253 15.11 28.68 -0.24
C ILE A 253 15.30 29.31 -1.62
N ALA A 254 14.21 29.59 -2.34
CA ALA A 254 14.19 30.30 -3.63
C ALA A 254 15.15 29.75 -4.72
N SER A 255 15.44 28.44 -4.69
CA SER A 255 16.39 27.78 -5.59
C SER A 255 15.66 26.89 -6.61
N PRO A 256 15.96 26.95 -7.92
CA PRO A 256 15.23 26.21 -8.96
C PRO A 256 15.36 24.68 -8.84
N ASN A 257 16.36 24.18 -8.11
CA ASN A 257 16.53 22.75 -7.84
C ASN A 257 15.64 22.25 -6.68
N HIS A 258 15.05 23.17 -5.91
CA HIS A 258 14.26 22.88 -4.72
C HIS A 258 12.77 23.13 -5.01
N ASN A 259 11.95 22.11 -4.76
CA ASN A 259 10.52 22.10 -5.03
C ASN A 259 9.87 21.14 -4.03
N GLU A 260 8.55 21.20 -3.93
CA GLU A 260 7.79 20.53 -2.88
C GLU A 260 8.04 19.02 -2.88
N ASP A 261 8.15 18.39 -4.06
CA ASP A 261 8.42 16.96 -4.23
C ASP A 261 9.78 16.52 -3.68
N VAL A 262 10.77 17.44 -3.66
CA VAL A 262 12.13 17.19 -3.15
C VAL A 262 12.20 17.41 -1.65
N ILE A 263 11.41 18.35 -1.10
CA ILE A 263 11.45 18.70 0.32
C ILE A 263 10.50 17.83 1.15
N PHE A 264 9.29 17.52 0.66
CA PHE A 264 8.29 16.72 1.36
C PHE A 264 8.82 15.40 1.98
N PRO A 265 9.56 14.53 1.25
CA PRO A 265 10.10 13.28 1.81
C PRO A 265 11.30 13.48 2.77
N LEU A 266 11.68 14.73 3.08
CA LEU A 266 12.70 15.09 4.06
C LEU A 266 12.09 15.61 5.38
N ILE A 267 10.75 15.69 5.47
CA ILE A 267 10.01 16.17 6.63
C ILE A 267 9.60 14.98 7.51
N GLU A 268 10.47 14.65 8.45
CA GLU A 268 10.23 13.63 9.47
C GLU A 268 9.20 14.17 10.49
N ASN A 269 8.24 13.36 10.93
CA ASN A 269 7.39 13.71 12.07
C ASN A 269 7.90 12.96 13.30
N LYS A 270 7.91 13.61 14.46
CA LYS A 270 8.34 13.01 15.72
C LYS A 270 7.18 13.03 16.71
N TYR A 271 6.91 11.85 17.27
CA TYR A 271 6.04 11.70 18.44
C TYR A 271 6.45 12.74 19.50
N PRO A 272 5.49 13.49 20.08
CA PRO A 272 5.81 14.44 21.11
C PRO A 272 6.47 13.74 22.30
N LYS A 273 7.46 14.40 22.88
CA LYS A 273 7.99 14.01 24.18
C LYS A 273 7.21 14.73 25.27
N ASP A 274 7.02 14.04 26.39
CA ASP A 274 6.70 14.64 27.69
C ASP A 274 5.46 15.56 27.69
N GLY A 275 4.45 15.23 26.87
CA GLY A 275 3.16 15.93 26.81
C GLY A 275 3.15 17.27 26.04
N GLY A 276 4.23 17.60 25.34
CA GLY A 276 4.25 18.73 24.41
C GLY A 276 3.42 18.49 23.14
N SER A 277 3.29 19.52 22.29
CA SER A 277 2.77 19.36 20.92
C SER A 277 3.79 18.65 20.03
N GLY A 278 3.33 17.86 19.05
CA GLY A 278 4.24 17.18 18.11
C GLY A 278 5.09 18.13 17.26
N GLU A 279 6.26 17.63 16.82
CA GLU A 279 7.23 18.36 16.02
C GLU A 279 7.44 17.69 14.65
N PHE A 280 7.28 18.43 13.56
CA PHE A 280 7.93 18.07 12.30
C PHE A 280 9.38 18.56 12.30
N VAL A 281 10.29 17.77 11.75
CA VAL A 281 11.73 18.03 11.74
C VAL A 281 12.28 17.89 10.34
N VAL A 282 13.01 18.91 9.89
CA VAL A 282 13.79 18.89 8.66
C VAL A 282 15.28 18.98 9.02
N ALA A 283 16.03 17.93 8.68
CA ALA A 283 17.49 17.96 8.77
C ALA A 283 18.04 18.79 7.60
N VAL A 284 18.47 20.02 7.86
CA VAL A 284 18.92 20.98 6.83
C VAL A 284 20.01 20.42 5.90
N PRO A 285 20.99 19.60 6.34
CA PRO A 285 21.94 18.96 5.43
C PRO A 285 21.30 18.08 4.34
N ARG A 286 20.12 17.49 4.59
CA ARG A 286 19.39 16.69 3.57
C ARG A 286 18.90 17.54 2.40
N LEU A 287 18.76 18.86 2.57
CA LEU A 287 18.42 19.81 1.51
C LEU A 287 19.57 20.03 0.51
N LYS A 288 20.83 19.72 0.87
CA LYS A 288 22.02 19.89 -0.01
C LYS A 288 22.23 21.32 -0.54
N LEU A 289 21.92 22.32 0.28
CA LEU A 289 22.09 23.74 -0.05
C LEU A 289 23.59 24.11 -0.09
N PRO A 290 24.08 24.80 -1.14
CA PRO A 290 25.50 25.09 -1.30
C PRO A 290 25.96 26.34 -0.52
N GLY A 291 27.24 26.36 -0.13
CA GLY A 291 27.98 27.58 0.23
C GLY A 291 27.71 28.19 1.62
N ILE A 292 26.80 27.65 2.42
CA ILE A 292 26.47 28.13 3.76
C ILE A 292 26.36 26.94 4.73
N SER A 293 26.77 27.09 5.98
CA SER A 293 26.62 26.05 6.99
C SER A 293 25.15 25.81 7.37
N ALA A 294 24.81 24.56 7.69
CA ALA A 294 23.42 24.14 7.88
C ALA A 294 22.73 24.78 9.10
N ASP A 295 23.49 25.19 10.11
CA ASP A 295 23.01 25.90 11.30
C ASP A 295 22.66 27.38 11.00
N VAL A 296 23.46 28.05 10.16
CA VAL A 296 23.17 29.41 9.68
C VAL A 296 21.95 29.38 8.77
N ILE A 297 21.82 28.36 7.91
CA ILE A 297 20.60 28.14 7.13
C ILE A 297 19.38 27.92 8.05
N ALA A 298 19.48 27.07 9.09
CA ALA A 298 18.38 26.82 10.02
C ALA A 298 17.87 28.12 10.68
N LYS A 299 18.78 28.94 11.23
CA LYS A 299 18.44 30.24 11.83
C LYS A 299 17.87 31.23 10.82
N ASN A 300 18.40 31.25 9.59
CA ASN A 300 17.88 32.09 8.51
C ASN A 300 16.46 31.68 8.07
N LEU A 301 16.12 30.39 8.15
CA LEU A 301 14.76 29.88 7.88
C LEU A 301 13.81 30.25 9.03
N GLU A 302 14.21 30.02 10.28
CA GLU A 302 13.48 30.42 11.49
C GLU A 302 13.13 31.92 11.50
N SER A 303 14.12 32.80 11.25
CA SER A 303 13.95 34.25 11.25
C SER A 303 13.00 34.82 10.19
N LYS A 304 12.61 34.00 9.20
CA LYS A 304 11.72 34.40 8.09
C LYS A 304 10.32 33.80 8.20
N PHE A 305 10.08 32.92 9.16
CA PHE A 305 8.79 32.30 9.35
C PHE A 305 7.79 33.23 10.04
N THR A 306 6.51 33.07 9.73
CA THR A 306 5.41 33.75 10.41
C THR A 306 4.44 32.68 10.93
N PRO A 307 4.20 32.58 12.25
CA PRO A 307 3.20 31.68 12.81
C PRO A 307 1.82 31.89 12.20
N ASP A 308 1.05 30.82 12.07
CA ASP A 308 -0.28 30.82 11.48
C ASP A 308 -1.23 29.89 12.24
N ALA A 309 -2.43 29.64 11.69
CA ALA A 309 -3.40 28.73 12.31
C ALA A 309 -2.89 27.28 12.45
N ARG A 310 -1.88 26.87 11.69
CA ARG A 310 -1.32 25.51 11.64
C ARG A 310 -0.05 25.37 12.48
N PHE A 311 0.81 26.39 12.53
CA PHE A 311 2.10 26.32 13.22
C PHE A 311 2.24 27.39 14.28
N THR A 312 2.47 26.96 15.52
CA THR A 312 2.65 27.85 16.68
C THR A 312 4.05 28.44 16.73
N SER A 313 5.07 27.70 16.26
CA SER A 313 6.44 28.18 16.15
C SER A 313 7.28 27.35 15.18
N ILE A 314 8.37 27.95 14.71
CA ILE A 314 9.55 27.24 14.20
C ILE A 314 10.71 27.49 15.15
N LYS A 315 11.63 26.52 15.27
CA LYS A 315 12.87 26.65 16.03
C LYS A 315 14.06 26.02 15.32
N ALA A 316 15.19 26.72 15.23
CA ALA A 316 16.45 26.11 14.82
C ALA A 316 17.10 25.36 15.99
N ASP A 317 17.52 24.12 15.75
CA ASP A 317 18.16 23.24 16.74
C ASP A 317 19.41 22.62 16.13
N GLY A 318 20.53 23.37 16.18
CA GLY A 318 21.75 23.05 15.46
C GLY A 318 21.51 22.99 13.94
N VAL A 319 21.67 21.81 13.35
CA VAL A 319 21.45 21.56 11.90
C VAL A 319 20.03 21.09 11.56
N PHE A 320 19.11 21.14 12.52
CA PHE A 320 17.70 20.78 12.35
C PHE A 320 16.81 22.03 12.41
N LEU A 321 15.72 22.01 11.64
CA LEU A 321 14.63 22.96 11.76
C LEU A 321 13.39 22.23 12.26
N LYS A 322 12.85 22.67 13.38
CA LYS A 322 11.66 22.12 14.04
C LYS A 322 10.45 23.00 13.77
N PHE A 323 9.32 22.38 13.45
CA PHE A 323 8.04 23.03 13.21
C PHE A 323 7.04 22.47 14.23
N VAL A 324 6.61 23.30 15.17
CA VAL A 324 5.62 22.92 16.19
C VAL A 324 4.23 23.23 15.64
N TYR A 325 3.41 22.21 15.46
CA TYR A 325 2.05 22.40 14.96
C TYR A 325 1.07 22.80 16.08
N ASN A 326 -0.06 23.37 15.69
CA ASN A 326 -1.16 23.75 16.57
C ASN A 326 -2.04 22.52 16.88
N PRO A 327 -2.10 22.04 18.15
CA PRO A 327 -2.92 20.88 18.50
C PRO A 327 -4.41 21.08 18.25
N ALA A 328 -4.92 22.31 18.38
CA ALA A 328 -6.32 22.62 18.12
C ALA A 328 -6.65 22.40 16.63
N TYR A 329 -5.81 22.91 15.72
CA TYR A 329 -5.98 22.71 14.28
C TYR A 329 -5.92 21.23 13.89
N LEU A 330 -4.97 20.46 14.46
CA LEU A 330 -4.91 19.02 14.23
C LEU A 330 -6.18 18.32 14.72
N ARG A 331 -6.59 18.54 15.98
CA ARG A 331 -7.80 17.98 16.59
C ARG A 331 -9.05 18.25 15.74
N ASP A 332 -9.28 19.50 15.36
CA ASP A 332 -10.48 19.97 14.65
C ASP A 332 -10.57 19.40 13.22
N ARG A 333 -9.43 19.06 12.61
CA ARG A 333 -9.36 18.41 11.29
C ARG A 333 -9.35 16.89 11.37
N LEU A 334 -8.82 16.30 12.45
CA LEU A 334 -8.58 14.87 12.59
C LEU A 334 -9.82 14.11 13.07
N ILE A 335 -10.44 14.53 14.18
CA ILE A 335 -11.52 13.73 14.80
C ILE A 335 -12.71 13.55 13.82
N PRO A 336 -13.24 14.60 13.15
CA PRO A 336 -14.28 14.42 12.12
C PRO A 336 -13.89 13.46 11.01
N ARG A 337 -12.62 13.46 10.60
CA ARG A 337 -12.09 12.68 9.49
C ARG A 337 -11.96 11.20 9.82
N VAL A 338 -11.46 10.86 11.01
CA VAL A 338 -11.42 9.47 11.50
C VAL A 338 -12.83 8.90 11.62
N LEU A 339 -13.78 9.69 12.13
CA LEU A 339 -15.20 9.29 12.20
C LEU A 339 -15.83 9.10 10.82
N SER A 340 -15.45 9.90 9.82
CA SER A 340 -15.95 9.78 8.44
C SER A 340 -15.31 8.64 7.64
N GLN A 341 -14.02 8.36 7.85
CA GLN A 341 -13.28 7.31 7.14
C GLN A 341 -13.45 5.93 7.79
N ALA A 342 -13.73 5.87 9.10
CA ALA A 342 -13.92 4.64 9.87
C ALA A 342 -12.82 3.60 9.56
N GLU A 343 -13.21 2.43 9.03
CA GLU A 343 -12.29 1.31 8.80
C GLU A 343 -11.29 1.57 7.64
N THR A 344 -11.50 2.64 6.86
CA THR A 344 -10.55 3.13 5.85
C THR A 344 -9.54 4.15 6.40
N TYR A 345 -9.69 4.62 7.65
CA TYR A 345 -8.70 5.52 8.25
C TYR A 345 -7.33 4.80 8.34
N GLY A 346 -6.29 5.45 7.81
CA GLY A 346 -4.94 4.89 7.68
C GLY A 346 -4.66 4.14 6.37
N GLN A 347 -5.65 3.92 5.50
CA GLN A 347 -5.43 3.32 4.18
C GLN A 347 -4.97 4.35 3.14
N ASN A 348 -4.10 3.95 2.19
CA ASN A 348 -3.67 4.77 1.04
C ASN A 348 -3.70 3.97 -0.26
N SER A 349 -3.28 4.61 -1.36
CA SER A 349 -3.29 4.09 -2.72
C SER A 349 -1.89 3.95 -3.34
N SER A 350 -0.81 4.00 -2.56
CA SER A 350 0.57 3.91 -3.08
C SER A 350 0.86 2.60 -3.84
N GLY A 351 0.13 1.54 -3.52
CA GLY A 351 0.11 0.25 -4.22
C GLY A 351 -0.87 0.14 -5.38
N TYR A 352 -1.69 1.16 -5.65
CA TYR A 352 -2.83 0.98 -6.55
C TYR A 352 -2.40 0.58 -7.97
N GLY A 353 -3.14 -0.38 -8.55
CA GLY A 353 -2.94 -0.87 -9.91
C GLY A 353 -1.74 -1.79 -10.05
N LYS A 354 -0.99 -2.01 -8.96
CA LYS A 354 0.15 -2.91 -8.85
C LYS A 354 -0.30 -4.21 -8.20
N VAL A 355 0.27 -5.33 -8.65
CA VAL A 355 -0.01 -6.66 -8.09
C VAL A 355 1.16 -7.10 -7.22
N SER A 356 0.89 -7.51 -5.97
CA SER A 356 1.88 -8.14 -5.09
C SER A 356 1.54 -9.59 -4.82
N LEU A 357 2.43 -10.52 -5.17
CA LEU A 357 2.33 -11.89 -4.65
C LEU A 357 2.90 -11.93 -3.23
N VAL A 358 2.26 -12.69 -2.34
CA VAL A 358 2.78 -12.97 -0.99
C VAL A 358 2.75 -14.48 -0.78
N GLU A 359 3.92 -15.11 -0.83
CA GLU A 359 4.12 -16.54 -0.54
C GLU A 359 4.49 -16.71 0.93
N PHE A 360 3.69 -17.47 1.68
CA PHE A 360 3.91 -17.66 3.11
C PHE A 360 3.25 -18.95 3.64
N SER A 361 3.48 -19.22 4.94
CA SER A 361 3.26 -20.49 5.65
C SER A 361 3.98 -21.67 5.01
N SER A 362 3.51 -22.12 3.84
CA SER A 362 4.16 -23.09 2.95
C SER A 362 4.70 -24.34 3.68
N PRO A 363 3.87 -25.01 4.51
CA PRO A 363 4.30 -26.17 5.26
C PRO A 363 4.55 -27.37 4.35
N ASN A 364 5.33 -28.30 4.89
CA ASN A 364 5.52 -29.63 4.34
C ASN A 364 4.42 -30.54 4.92
N ILE A 365 3.53 -31.04 4.07
CA ILE A 365 2.31 -31.76 4.51
C ILE A 365 2.66 -33.06 5.26
N ALA A 366 3.80 -33.67 4.96
CA ALA A 366 4.30 -34.87 5.65
C ALA A 366 4.87 -34.58 7.06
N LYS A 367 4.64 -33.38 7.62
CA LYS A 367 5.19 -32.93 8.91
C LYS A 367 4.12 -32.19 9.74
N PRO A 368 4.17 -32.31 11.08
CA PRO A 368 3.18 -31.70 11.95
C PRO A 368 3.28 -30.17 11.90
N PHE A 369 2.14 -29.48 11.95
CA PHE A 369 2.08 -28.01 11.93
C PHE A 369 2.45 -27.42 13.29
N HIS A 370 3.74 -27.50 13.62
CA HIS A 370 4.31 -26.94 14.85
C HIS A 370 4.49 -25.42 14.76
N VAL A 371 4.62 -24.76 15.91
CA VAL A 371 4.73 -23.29 16.07
C VAL A 371 5.77 -22.59 15.18
N GLY A 372 6.77 -23.31 14.66
CA GLY A 372 7.74 -22.75 13.70
C GLY A 372 7.10 -22.28 12.39
N HIS A 373 6.01 -22.92 11.95
CA HIS A 373 5.24 -22.48 10.79
C HIS A 373 4.35 -21.26 11.09
N LEU A 374 4.01 -21.03 12.37
CA LEU A 374 3.19 -19.89 12.78
C LEU A 374 3.86 -18.57 12.38
N ARG A 375 5.19 -18.43 12.55
CA ARG A 375 5.94 -17.22 12.19
C ARG A 375 5.65 -16.77 10.75
N SER A 376 5.90 -17.65 9.77
CA SER A 376 5.61 -17.35 8.36
C SER A 376 4.12 -17.07 8.14
N THR A 377 3.25 -17.86 8.78
CA THR A 377 1.78 -17.73 8.71
C THR A 377 1.31 -16.33 9.10
N ILE A 378 1.70 -15.83 10.27
CA ILE A 378 1.21 -14.53 10.78
C ILE A 378 1.96 -13.35 10.18
N ILE A 379 3.27 -13.46 9.92
CA ILE A 379 4.05 -12.40 9.26
C ILE A 379 3.54 -12.19 7.83
N GLY A 380 3.24 -13.26 7.08
CA GLY A 380 2.65 -13.16 5.75
C GLY A 380 1.26 -12.54 5.74
N ASN A 381 0.42 -12.87 6.74
CA ASN A 381 -0.89 -12.24 6.91
C ASN A 381 -0.78 -10.73 7.19
N PHE A 382 0.11 -10.32 8.10
CA PHE A 382 0.38 -8.89 8.36
C PHE A 382 0.89 -8.17 7.10
N ILE A 383 1.81 -8.77 6.34
CA ILE A 383 2.34 -8.21 5.10
C ILE A 383 1.23 -8.00 4.08
N GLU A 384 0.38 -8.99 3.90
CA GLU A 384 -0.75 -8.90 2.98
C GLU A 384 -1.74 -7.81 3.39
N ASN A 385 -2.22 -7.83 4.63
CA ASN A 385 -3.18 -6.84 5.14
C ASN A 385 -2.61 -5.41 5.06
N THR A 386 -1.32 -5.25 5.36
CA THR A 386 -0.63 -3.96 5.26
C THR A 386 -0.47 -3.52 3.80
N LEU A 387 -0.19 -4.43 2.86
CA LEU A 387 -0.13 -4.12 1.43
C LEU A 387 -1.52 -3.77 0.87
N ARG A 388 -2.59 -4.48 1.27
CA ARG A 388 -3.98 -4.11 0.95
C ARG A 388 -4.34 -2.72 1.51
N ALA A 389 -3.93 -2.41 2.75
CA ALA A 389 -4.10 -1.08 3.34
C ALA A 389 -3.28 0.01 2.63
N ASN A 390 -2.17 -0.34 1.98
CA ASN A 390 -1.44 0.56 1.08
C ASN A 390 -1.99 0.55 -0.37
N GLY A 391 -3.12 -0.12 -0.63
CA GLY A 391 -3.84 -0.10 -1.90
C GLY A 391 -3.34 -1.09 -2.96
N TRP A 392 -2.42 -2.01 -2.62
CA TRP A 392 -1.97 -3.07 -3.52
C TRP A 392 -3.08 -4.10 -3.77
N THR A 393 -3.16 -4.63 -4.99
CA THR A 393 -3.86 -5.91 -5.22
C THR A 393 -2.92 -7.04 -4.79
N THR A 394 -3.22 -7.70 -3.68
CA THR A 394 -2.44 -8.84 -3.19
C THR A 394 -3.03 -10.16 -3.68
N VAL A 395 -2.17 -11.17 -3.87
CA VAL A 395 -2.56 -12.57 -4.06
C VAL A 395 -1.73 -13.43 -3.11
N THR A 396 -2.41 -14.14 -2.20
CA THR A 396 -1.76 -14.99 -1.20
C THR A 396 -1.55 -16.40 -1.72
N ILE A 397 -0.31 -16.89 -1.62
CA ILE A 397 0.10 -18.21 -2.10
C ILE A 397 0.59 -19.04 -0.91
N ASN A 398 -0.07 -20.16 -0.67
CA ASN A 398 0.50 -21.24 0.12
C ASN A 398 1.24 -22.18 -0.85
N TYR A 399 2.55 -22.34 -0.69
CA TYR A 399 3.39 -23.18 -1.56
C TYR A 399 3.80 -24.44 -0.81
N LEU A 400 2.89 -25.42 -0.79
CA LEU A 400 3.00 -26.64 -0.01
C LEU A 400 4.21 -27.47 -0.47
N GLY A 401 5.00 -27.95 0.50
CA GLY A 401 6.09 -28.91 0.26
C GLY A 401 5.53 -30.31 0.01
N ASP A 402 4.80 -30.46 -1.10
CA ASP A 402 3.90 -31.58 -1.40
C ASP A 402 4.45 -32.64 -2.35
N TRP A 403 5.76 -32.61 -2.63
CA TRP A 403 6.44 -33.53 -3.55
C TRP A 403 7.74 -34.09 -2.94
N GLY A 404 8.22 -35.24 -3.44
CA GLY A 404 9.49 -35.86 -3.04
C GLY A 404 9.37 -37.16 -2.23
N LYS A 405 10.50 -37.84 -2.02
CA LYS A 405 10.63 -39.18 -1.36
C LYS A 405 9.81 -39.34 -0.07
N GLN A 406 9.62 -38.28 0.71
CA GLN A 406 8.80 -38.29 1.92
C GLN A 406 7.36 -38.82 1.69
N TYR A 407 6.81 -38.65 0.49
CA TYR A 407 5.51 -39.21 0.11
C TYR A 407 5.56 -40.69 -0.20
N GLY A 408 6.60 -41.16 -0.89
CA GLY A 408 6.83 -42.60 -1.04
C GLY A 408 7.00 -43.29 0.32
N LEU A 409 7.69 -42.64 1.27
CA LEU A 409 7.82 -43.13 2.64
C LEU A 409 6.49 -43.13 3.40
N LEU A 410 5.68 -42.06 3.28
CA LEU A 410 4.33 -42.01 3.84
C LEU A 410 3.41 -43.09 3.24
N ALA A 411 3.47 -43.33 1.94
CA ALA A 411 2.61 -44.32 1.28
C ALA A 411 2.98 -45.75 1.65
N VAL A 412 4.28 -46.08 1.69
CA VAL A 412 4.77 -47.37 2.23
C VAL A 412 4.36 -47.52 3.70
N GLY A 413 4.48 -46.47 4.51
CA GLY A 413 4.01 -46.45 5.89
C GLY A 413 2.49 -46.63 6.02
N TYR A 414 1.70 -45.99 5.16
CA TYR A 414 0.25 -46.06 5.19
C TYR A 414 -0.28 -47.45 4.80
N ASN A 415 0.43 -48.17 3.93
CA ASN A 415 0.12 -49.57 3.64
C ASN A 415 0.35 -50.51 4.85
N LYS A 416 1.17 -50.10 5.83
CA LYS A 416 1.50 -50.88 7.04
C LYS A 416 0.74 -50.42 8.30
N TYR A 417 0.45 -49.11 8.40
CA TYR A 417 -0.10 -48.46 9.61
C TYR A 417 -1.31 -47.55 9.33
N GLY A 418 -1.77 -47.45 8.09
CA GLY A 418 -2.85 -46.56 7.68
C GLY A 418 -4.23 -47.05 8.10
N HIS A 419 -5.06 -46.12 8.57
CA HIS A 419 -6.45 -46.37 8.93
C HIS A 419 -7.34 -45.28 8.32
N ALA A 420 -8.18 -45.64 7.35
CA ALA A 420 -9.00 -44.67 6.61
C ALA A 420 -9.87 -43.79 7.53
N ALA A 421 -10.51 -44.38 8.55
CA ALA A 421 -11.31 -43.64 9.52
C ALA A 421 -10.48 -42.67 10.41
N LYS A 422 -9.19 -42.94 10.66
CA LYS A 422 -8.29 -41.96 11.31
C LYS A 422 -7.90 -40.87 10.33
N LEU A 423 -7.52 -41.23 9.10
CA LEU A 423 -7.14 -40.30 8.03
C LEU A 423 -8.24 -39.29 7.71
N GLU A 424 -9.50 -39.70 7.80
CA GLU A 424 -10.67 -38.85 7.53
C GLU A 424 -11.12 -38.02 8.74
N ALA A 425 -10.75 -38.42 9.97
CA ALA A 425 -11.06 -37.69 11.20
C ALA A 425 -9.97 -36.66 11.58
N ASP A 426 -8.70 -37.00 11.45
CA ASP A 426 -7.56 -36.10 11.64
C ASP A 426 -6.42 -36.47 10.66
N PRO A 427 -6.41 -35.89 9.45
CA PRO A 427 -5.45 -36.23 8.41
C PRO A 427 -4.00 -35.94 8.84
N ILE A 428 -3.77 -34.79 9.48
CA ILE A 428 -2.42 -34.32 9.81
C ILE A 428 -1.83 -35.16 10.94
N ARG A 429 -2.60 -35.44 12.00
CA ARG A 429 -2.13 -36.23 13.14
C ARG A 429 -1.95 -37.69 12.74
N HIS A 430 -2.85 -38.27 11.97
CA HIS A 430 -2.71 -39.67 11.54
C HIS A 430 -1.56 -39.86 10.53
N LEU A 431 -1.39 -38.96 9.54
CA LEU A 431 -0.21 -39.02 8.67
C LEU A 431 1.09 -38.82 9.45
N PHE A 432 1.07 -38.03 10.54
CA PHE A 432 2.22 -37.92 11.43
C PHE A 432 2.49 -39.20 12.25
N GLU A 433 1.46 -39.86 12.80
CA GLU A 433 1.60 -41.18 13.43
C GLU A 433 2.25 -42.19 12.48
N VAL A 434 1.74 -42.27 11.24
CA VAL A 434 2.26 -43.14 10.17
C VAL A 434 3.70 -42.78 9.83
N TYR A 435 4.01 -41.48 9.68
CA TYR A 435 5.37 -41.01 9.39
C TYR A 435 6.36 -41.39 10.50
N VAL A 436 6.00 -41.25 11.77
CA VAL A 436 6.87 -41.63 12.89
C VAL A 436 7.10 -43.14 12.90
N ALA A 437 6.05 -43.94 12.75
CA ALA A 437 6.17 -45.41 12.74
C ALA A 437 7.12 -45.90 11.61
N ILE A 438 6.91 -45.45 10.38
CA ILE A 438 7.73 -45.90 9.24
C ILE A 438 9.15 -45.32 9.24
N ASN A 439 9.40 -44.18 9.91
CA ASN A 439 10.78 -43.68 10.12
C ASN A 439 11.54 -44.51 11.16
N ASN A 440 10.85 -45.06 12.17
CA ASN A 440 11.46 -45.99 13.13
C ASN A 440 11.81 -47.31 12.43
N ASP A 441 10.87 -47.91 11.69
CA ASP A 441 11.13 -49.08 10.86
C ASP A 441 12.33 -48.85 9.93
N ALA A 442 12.35 -47.73 9.20
CA ALA A 442 13.42 -47.40 8.25
C ALA A 442 14.78 -47.07 8.89
N SER A 443 14.86 -47.05 10.23
CA SER A 443 16.13 -46.99 10.96
C SER A 443 16.69 -48.39 11.30
N GLU A 444 15.85 -49.43 11.24
CA GLU A 444 16.20 -50.83 11.45
C GLU A 444 16.30 -51.60 10.11
N ASP A 445 15.45 -51.27 9.12
CA ASP A 445 15.45 -51.84 7.77
C ASP A 445 15.67 -50.77 6.69
N ALA A 446 16.81 -50.85 6.01
CA ALA A 446 17.18 -49.94 4.93
C ALA A 446 16.35 -50.14 3.63
N SER A 447 15.70 -51.29 3.43
CA SER A 447 14.94 -51.58 2.20
C SER A 447 13.72 -50.68 2.01
N ILE A 448 13.10 -50.26 3.12
CA ILE A 448 12.01 -49.27 3.17
C ILE A 448 12.43 -47.93 2.55
N HIS A 449 13.73 -47.60 2.61
CA HIS A 449 14.27 -46.43 1.95
C HIS A 449 14.41 -46.56 0.43
N ASP A 450 14.41 -47.77 -0.12
CA ASP A 450 14.34 -48.05 -1.56
C ASP A 450 12.89 -48.19 -2.03
N ASP A 451 11.99 -48.83 -1.29
CA ASP A 451 10.56 -48.81 -1.59
C ASP A 451 9.99 -47.38 -1.63
N ALA A 452 10.42 -46.51 -0.71
CA ALA A 452 10.08 -45.09 -0.72
C ALA A 452 10.67 -44.32 -1.93
N ARG A 453 11.78 -44.78 -2.53
CA ARG A 453 12.31 -44.24 -3.79
C ARG A 453 11.49 -44.75 -4.98
N ASN A 454 11.21 -46.05 -5.02
CA ASN A 454 10.46 -46.72 -6.08
C ASN A 454 9.03 -46.19 -6.18
N TYR A 455 8.33 -46.00 -5.05
CA TYR A 455 7.01 -45.38 -5.01
C TYR A 455 7.04 -43.95 -5.57
N PHE A 456 8.03 -43.15 -5.16
CA PHE A 456 8.16 -41.78 -5.64
C PHE A 456 8.52 -41.71 -7.13
N ALA A 457 9.35 -42.62 -7.65
CA ALA A 457 9.63 -42.72 -9.08
C ALA A 457 8.35 -42.95 -9.90
N ARG A 458 7.47 -43.86 -9.47
CA ARG A 458 6.16 -44.07 -10.11
C ARG A 458 5.28 -42.82 -10.10
N MET A 459 5.33 -41.99 -9.05
CA MET A 459 4.63 -40.69 -9.03
C MET A 459 5.20 -39.71 -10.07
N GLU A 460 6.52 -39.68 -10.30
CA GLU A 460 7.13 -38.83 -11.32
C GLU A 460 6.92 -39.36 -12.75
N GLU A 461 6.74 -40.68 -12.91
CA GLU A 461 6.33 -41.35 -14.16
C GLU A 461 4.83 -41.17 -14.48
N GLY A 462 4.01 -40.80 -13.48
CA GLY A 462 2.58 -40.53 -13.65
C GLY A 462 1.66 -41.73 -13.38
N ASP A 463 2.10 -42.73 -12.60
CA ASP A 463 1.29 -43.88 -12.19
C ASP A 463 -0.02 -43.43 -11.48
N PRO A 464 -1.21 -43.72 -12.04
CA PRO A 464 -2.48 -43.30 -11.46
C PRO A 464 -2.68 -43.77 -10.02
N VAL A 465 -2.23 -44.98 -9.66
CA VAL A 465 -2.46 -45.55 -8.32
C VAL A 465 -1.59 -44.84 -7.28
N SER A 466 -0.32 -44.56 -7.61
CA SER A 466 0.58 -43.81 -6.72
C SER A 466 0.19 -42.33 -6.61
N LEU A 467 -0.43 -41.76 -7.65
CA LEU A 467 -0.96 -40.39 -7.62
C LEU A 467 -2.29 -40.26 -6.86
N GLU A 468 -3.20 -41.26 -6.94
CA GLU A 468 -4.50 -41.21 -6.24
C GLU A 468 -4.33 -41.12 -4.71
N LEU A 469 -3.46 -41.96 -4.13
CA LEU A 469 -3.20 -41.93 -2.69
C LEU A 469 -2.51 -40.62 -2.26
N TRP A 470 -1.56 -40.12 -3.08
CA TRP A 470 -0.93 -38.83 -2.87
C TRP A 470 -1.95 -37.69 -2.87
N GLN A 471 -2.83 -37.63 -3.86
CA GLN A 471 -3.86 -36.59 -3.97
C GLN A 471 -4.81 -36.64 -2.78
N LYS A 472 -5.24 -37.84 -2.32
CA LYS A 472 -6.07 -37.97 -1.10
C LYS A 472 -5.38 -37.41 0.14
N PHE A 473 -4.07 -37.60 0.31
CA PHE A 473 -3.32 -37.00 1.42
C PHE A 473 -3.23 -35.47 1.31
N VAL A 474 -3.00 -34.94 0.11
CA VAL A 474 -2.92 -33.50 -0.15
C VAL A 474 -4.27 -32.82 0.12
N ASP A 475 -5.36 -33.34 -0.45
CA ASP A 475 -6.70 -32.74 -0.36
C ASP A 475 -7.23 -32.70 1.07
N LEU A 476 -7.15 -33.83 1.80
CA LEU A 476 -7.58 -33.91 3.19
C LEU A 476 -6.74 -32.98 4.10
N SER A 477 -5.44 -32.87 3.84
CA SER A 477 -4.59 -31.95 4.60
C SER A 477 -4.86 -30.49 4.25
N ILE A 478 -5.21 -30.15 3.00
CA ILE A 478 -5.65 -28.79 2.63
C ILE A 478 -6.94 -28.40 3.36
N VAL A 479 -7.90 -29.34 3.53
CA VAL A 479 -9.09 -29.11 4.36
C VAL A 479 -8.68 -28.83 5.81
N LYS A 480 -7.89 -29.70 6.43
CA LYS A 480 -7.46 -29.52 7.83
C LYS A 480 -6.62 -28.24 8.04
N TYR A 481 -5.77 -27.89 7.09
CA TYR A 481 -5.02 -26.62 7.11
C TYR A 481 -5.94 -25.39 7.05
N ARG A 482 -7.05 -25.43 6.28
CA ARG A 482 -8.00 -24.30 6.21
C ARG A 482 -8.65 -24.02 7.57
N GLU A 483 -8.94 -25.04 8.38
CA GLU A 483 -9.42 -24.87 9.75
C GLU A 483 -8.39 -24.10 10.59
N ILE A 484 -7.15 -24.60 10.61
CA ILE A 484 -6.04 -24.05 11.41
C ILE A 484 -5.74 -22.60 11.00
N TYR A 485 -5.70 -22.32 9.69
CA TYR A 485 -5.49 -20.97 9.16
C TYR A 485 -6.67 -20.03 9.48
N SER A 486 -7.91 -20.49 9.33
CA SER A 486 -9.10 -19.68 9.66
C SER A 486 -9.10 -19.26 11.12
N ARG A 487 -8.68 -20.16 12.02
CA ARG A 487 -8.56 -19.87 13.46
C ARG A 487 -7.57 -18.74 13.75
N VAL A 488 -6.47 -18.64 13.02
CA VAL A 488 -5.52 -17.51 13.11
C VAL A 488 -5.80 -16.37 12.12
N ASN A 489 -7.04 -16.26 11.60
CA ASN A 489 -7.51 -15.23 10.67
C ASN A 489 -6.70 -15.14 9.36
N VAL A 490 -6.27 -16.28 8.82
CA VAL A 490 -5.51 -16.39 7.57
C VAL A 490 -6.35 -17.04 6.48
N GLY A 491 -6.39 -16.41 5.30
CA GLY A 491 -6.94 -16.97 4.06
C GLY A 491 -5.90 -17.03 2.94
N PHE A 492 -6.01 -18.05 2.09
CA PHE A 492 -5.15 -18.21 0.91
C PHE A 492 -5.96 -18.18 -0.39
N ASP A 493 -5.63 -17.25 -1.29
CA ASP A 493 -6.21 -17.15 -2.63
C ASP A 493 -5.80 -18.37 -3.48
N VAL A 494 -4.57 -18.87 -3.29
CA VAL A 494 -4.00 -19.99 -4.04
C VAL A 494 -3.32 -21.00 -3.09
N TYR A 495 -3.85 -22.21 -3.06
CA TYR A 495 -3.11 -23.39 -2.61
C TYR A 495 -2.34 -23.96 -3.81
N SER A 496 -1.01 -23.83 -3.78
CA SER A 496 -0.07 -24.39 -4.76
C SER A 496 0.81 -25.42 -4.06
N GLY A 497 1.44 -26.29 -4.83
CA GLY A 497 2.47 -27.20 -4.33
C GLY A 497 3.70 -27.24 -5.22
N GLU A 498 4.78 -27.84 -4.72
CA GLU A 498 5.93 -28.28 -5.51
C GLU A 498 5.49 -29.14 -6.73
N SER A 499 4.46 -29.95 -6.54
CA SER A 499 3.79 -30.80 -7.55
C SER A 499 3.38 -30.07 -8.83
N LYS A 500 2.94 -28.79 -8.74
CA LYS A 500 2.56 -27.95 -9.90
C LYS A 500 3.73 -27.77 -10.89
N TYR A 501 4.97 -27.97 -10.44
CA TYR A 501 6.19 -27.72 -11.21
C TYR A 501 6.88 -29.03 -11.60
N SER A 502 6.29 -29.72 -12.58
CA SER A 502 6.75 -31.02 -13.07
C SER A 502 8.19 -31.02 -13.64
N ALA A 503 8.79 -32.21 -13.75
CA ALA A 503 10.12 -32.40 -14.33
C ALA A 503 10.29 -31.77 -15.73
N LYS A 504 9.22 -31.70 -16.54
CA LYS A 504 9.21 -31.03 -17.84
C LYS A 504 9.39 -29.50 -17.74
N LEU A 505 8.82 -28.86 -16.71
CA LEU A 505 9.00 -27.43 -16.46
C LEU A 505 10.41 -27.13 -15.93
N MET A 506 10.93 -27.97 -15.03
CA MET A 506 12.31 -27.85 -14.54
C MET A 506 13.35 -28.11 -15.65
N ARG A 507 13.10 -29.06 -16.55
CA ARG A 507 13.95 -29.30 -17.73
C ARG A 507 14.04 -28.05 -18.61
N GLY A 508 12.92 -27.37 -18.87
CA GLY A 508 12.91 -26.10 -19.61
C GLY A 508 13.70 -24.96 -18.94
N VAL A 509 13.90 -25.00 -17.61
CA VAL A 509 14.82 -24.09 -16.91
C VAL A 509 16.28 -24.46 -17.19
N VAL A 510 16.63 -25.75 -17.12
CA VAL A 510 17.98 -26.25 -17.46
C VAL A 510 18.34 -25.91 -18.91
N ASP A 511 17.43 -26.18 -19.84
CA ASP A 511 17.61 -25.85 -21.25
C ASP A 511 17.83 -24.33 -21.45
N ARG A 512 17.05 -23.48 -20.76
CA ARG A 512 17.20 -22.02 -20.85
C ARG A 512 18.49 -21.50 -20.19
N LEU A 513 18.96 -22.12 -19.11
CA LEU A 513 20.25 -21.77 -18.51
C LEU A 513 21.42 -22.19 -19.41
N LYS A 514 21.26 -23.28 -20.18
CA LYS A 514 22.22 -23.74 -21.19
C LYS A 514 22.27 -22.81 -22.42
N GLU A 515 21.10 -22.35 -22.90
CA GLU A 515 21.01 -21.33 -23.99
C GLU A 515 21.71 -20.00 -23.65
N LEU A 516 21.90 -19.71 -22.36
CA LEU A 516 22.50 -18.48 -21.85
C LEU A 516 23.97 -18.66 -21.39
N ASP A 517 24.57 -19.84 -21.62
CA ASP A 517 25.94 -20.19 -21.19
C ASP A 517 26.16 -20.05 -19.66
N LEU A 518 25.11 -20.24 -18.87
CA LEU A 518 25.13 -20.12 -17.40
C LEU A 518 25.43 -21.45 -16.68
N LEU A 519 25.35 -22.59 -17.37
CA LEU A 519 25.60 -23.91 -16.79
C LEU A 519 27.05 -24.37 -17.02
N LYS A 520 27.69 -24.83 -15.95
CA LYS A 520 28.96 -25.55 -15.97
C LYS A 520 28.75 -26.97 -15.47
N LEU A 521 29.51 -27.92 -16.00
CA LEU A 521 29.61 -29.27 -15.47
C LEU A 521 30.66 -29.29 -14.35
N ASP A 522 30.26 -29.64 -13.13
CA ASP A 522 31.16 -29.83 -11.99
C ASP A 522 30.85 -31.15 -11.29
N GLN A 523 31.86 -32.01 -11.14
CA GLN A 523 31.74 -33.37 -10.58
C GLN A 523 30.58 -34.21 -11.18
N GLY A 524 30.25 -33.94 -12.45
CA GLY A 524 29.15 -34.58 -13.18
C GLY A 524 27.77 -33.95 -12.99
N ALA A 525 27.60 -33.00 -12.06
CA ALA A 525 26.38 -32.22 -11.89
C ALA A 525 26.39 -30.94 -12.75
N GLN A 526 25.21 -30.43 -13.13
CA GLN A 526 25.08 -29.12 -13.79
C GLN A 526 24.83 -28.03 -12.74
N ILE A 527 25.74 -27.06 -12.68
CA ILE A 527 25.72 -25.95 -11.71
C ILE A 527 25.70 -24.59 -12.43
N VAL A 528 25.13 -23.58 -11.78
CA VAL A 528 25.42 -22.17 -12.11
C VAL A 528 26.54 -21.70 -11.18
N ASP A 529 27.62 -21.16 -11.74
CA ASP A 529 28.76 -20.65 -10.99
C ASP A 529 28.52 -19.20 -10.53
N LEU A 530 28.27 -19.04 -9.23
CA LEU A 530 28.00 -17.75 -8.58
C LEU A 530 29.15 -17.31 -7.65
N ASN A 531 30.36 -17.86 -7.82
CA ASN A 531 31.51 -17.50 -6.98
C ASN A 531 31.87 -16.00 -7.07
N ALA A 532 31.70 -15.38 -8.26
CA ALA A 532 31.86 -13.94 -8.47
C ALA A 532 30.94 -13.08 -7.56
N TYR A 533 29.80 -13.63 -7.15
CA TYR A 533 28.81 -12.99 -6.26
C TYR A 533 28.94 -13.43 -4.80
N LYS A 534 29.96 -14.24 -4.46
CA LYS A 534 30.16 -14.90 -3.16
C LYS A 534 29.03 -15.87 -2.78
N LEU A 535 28.41 -16.51 -3.78
CA LEU A 535 27.28 -17.44 -3.61
C LEU A 535 27.59 -18.88 -4.06
N GLY A 536 28.87 -19.23 -4.28
CA GLY A 536 29.33 -20.59 -4.55
C GLY A 536 28.81 -21.19 -5.88
N GLY A 537 28.86 -22.52 -6.00
CA GLY A 537 28.18 -23.25 -7.06
C GLY A 537 26.72 -23.55 -6.68
N ALA A 538 25.77 -23.15 -7.52
CA ALA A 538 24.35 -23.43 -7.34
C ALA A 538 23.95 -24.66 -8.18
N ILE A 539 23.71 -25.81 -7.53
CA ILE A 539 23.38 -27.05 -8.23
C ILE A 539 21.94 -26.98 -8.76
N ILE A 540 21.80 -27.18 -10.07
CA ILE A 540 20.50 -27.17 -10.77
C ILE A 540 20.05 -28.61 -11.05
N GLU A 541 20.96 -29.45 -11.54
CA GLU A 541 20.73 -30.86 -11.85
C GLU A 541 21.88 -31.72 -11.35
N LYS A 542 21.58 -32.87 -10.73
CA LYS A 542 22.55 -33.85 -10.23
C LYS A 542 23.14 -34.70 -11.35
N SER A 543 24.26 -35.36 -11.07
CA SER A 543 24.91 -36.31 -11.99
C SER A 543 24.07 -37.52 -12.41
N ASN A 544 22.95 -37.81 -11.71
CA ASN A 544 21.97 -38.81 -12.10
C ASN A 544 20.74 -38.24 -12.85
N GLY A 545 20.80 -37.00 -13.34
CA GLY A 545 19.68 -36.31 -14.00
C GLY A 545 18.58 -35.81 -13.05
N GLY A 546 18.75 -35.98 -11.73
CA GLY A 546 17.78 -35.55 -10.73
C GLY A 546 17.78 -34.03 -10.51
N MET A 547 16.61 -33.41 -10.64
CA MET A 547 16.41 -31.97 -10.43
C MET A 547 16.53 -31.56 -8.96
N MET A 548 16.77 -30.26 -8.72
CA MET A 548 16.93 -29.66 -7.39
C MET A 548 15.78 -28.71 -7.04
N TYR A 549 15.54 -28.48 -5.75
CA TYR A 549 14.56 -27.48 -5.28
C TYR A 549 14.75 -26.11 -5.94
N LEU A 550 16.01 -25.67 -6.10
CA LEU A 550 16.34 -24.41 -6.77
C LEU A 550 15.90 -24.35 -8.24
N SER A 551 15.95 -25.46 -8.99
CA SER A 551 15.40 -25.50 -10.36
C SER A 551 13.87 -25.45 -10.38
N ARG A 552 13.23 -26.01 -9.35
CA ARG A 552 11.77 -25.92 -9.15
C ARG A 552 11.33 -24.49 -8.85
N ASP A 553 12.06 -23.79 -7.99
CA ASP A 553 11.73 -22.41 -7.59
C ASP A 553 11.98 -21.38 -8.71
N VAL A 554 13.01 -21.58 -9.55
CA VAL A 554 13.17 -20.79 -10.78
C VAL A 554 11.98 -21.03 -11.73
N ALA A 555 11.54 -22.28 -11.91
CA ALA A 555 10.35 -22.59 -12.72
C ALA A 555 9.08 -21.96 -12.12
N ALA A 556 8.93 -21.99 -10.79
CA ALA A 556 7.81 -21.39 -10.08
C ALA A 556 7.78 -19.86 -10.21
N ALA A 557 8.90 -19.17 -10.03
CA ALA A 557 9.00 -17.72 -10.21
C ALA A 557 8.62 -17.29 -11.64
N ILE A 558 9.15 -17.99 -12.66
CA ILE A 558 8.85 -17.73 -14.07
C ILE A 558 7.36 -17.98 -14.39
N ALA A 559 6.79 -19.08 -13.88
CA ALA A 559 5.37 -19.40 -14.06
C ALA A 559 4.47 -18.36 -13.39
N ARG A 560 4.75 -18.00 -12.14
CA ARG A 560 4.03 -16.96 -11.38
C ARG A 560 4.10 -15.61 -12.08
N GLN A 561 5.24 -15.22 -12.64
CA GLN A 561 5.33 -13.96 -13.39
C GLN A 561 4.54 -14.00 -14.71
N LYS A 562 4.49 -15.15 -15.39
CA LYS A 562 3.67 -15.35 -16.59
C LYS A 562 2.17 -15.31 -16.29
N GLU A 563 1.77 -15.88 -15.16
CA GLU A 563 0.38 -16.01 -14.68
C GLU A 563 -0.16 -14.67 -14.14
N TYR A 564 0.54 -14.04 -13.19
CA TYR A 564 0.07 -12.87 -12.44
C TYR A 564 0.65 -11.51 -12.89
N LYS A 565 1.80 -11.49 -13.60
CA LYS A 565 2.48 -10.27 -14.08
C LYS A 565 2.73 -9.24 -12.98
N PHE A 566 3.30 -9.70 -11.87
CA PHE A 566 3.43 -8.97 -10.62
C PHE A 566 4.39 -7.76 -10.67
N ASP A 567 4.15 -6.86 -9.73
CA ASP A 567 4.97 -5.68 -9.43
C ASP A 567 5.80 -5.82 -8.16
N ASN A 568 5.42 -6.73 -7.27
CA ASN A 568 6.24 -7.25 -6.18
C ASN A 568 5.95 -8.75 -5.98
N MET A 569 6.93 -9.52 -5.54
CA MET A 569 6.73 -10.88 -5.04
C MET A 569 7.52 -11.10 -3.75
N VAL A 570 6.78 -11.22 -2.66
CA VAL A 570 7.32 -11.42 -1.31
C VAL A 570 7.32 -12.91 -0.96
N TYR A 571 8.49 -13.43 -0.60
CA TYR A 571 8.69 -14.78 -0.07
C TYR A 571 8.95 -14.70 1.44
N VAL A 572 8.02 -15.20 2.27
CA VAL A 572 8.11 -15.12 3.75
C VAL A 572 8.64 -16.44 4.31
N VAL A 573 9.96 -16.61 4.28
CA VAL A 573 10.63 -17.89 4.61
C VAL A 573 11.75 -17.66 5.65
N GLY A 574 11.92 -18.59 6.58
CA GLY A 574 12.89 -18.47 7.68
C GLY A 574 14.33 -18.22 7.22
N ALA A 575 15.10 -17.51 8.04
CA ALA A 575 16.45 -17.04 7.72
C ALA A 575 17.48 -18.18 7.45
N GLN A 576 17.14 -19.42 7.75
CA GLN A 576 17.94 -20.59 7.34
C GLN A 576 18.02 -20.73 5.81
N GLN A 577 17.05 -20.18 5.06
CA GLN A 577 17.02 -20.19 3.59
C GLN A 577 17.59 -18.92 2.94
N ASP A 578 18.20 -18.02 3.73
CA ASP A 578 18.84 -16.78 3.23
C ASP A 578 19.78 -17.01 2.03
N PHE A 579 20.54 -18.11 2.05
CA PHE A 579 21.50 -18.43 0.99
C PHE A 579 20.81 -18.93 -0.29
N HIS A 580 19.78 -19.78 -0.13
CA HIS A 580 18.95 -20.28 -1.24
C HIS A 580 18.27 -19.14 -2.00
N PHE A 581 17.63 -18.20 -1.29
CA PHE A 581 16.99 -17.05 -1.94
C PHE A 581 17.99 -16.11 -2.62
N LYS A 582 19.19 -15.93 -2.06
CA LYS A 582 20.26 -15.17 -2.71
C LYS A 582 20.74 -15.84 -4.00
N GLN A 583 20.87 -17.18 -4.01
CA GLN A 583 21.15 -17.93 -5.24
C GLN A 583 20.00 -17.81 -6.25
N LEU A 584 18.75 -18.03 -5.84
CA LEU A 584 17.55 -17.93 -6.68
C LEU A 584 17.44 -16.58 -7.39
N PHE A 585 17.48 -15.48 -6.64
CA PHE A 585 17.34 -14.14 -7.21
C PHE A 585 18.53 -13.78 -8.12
N LYS A 586 19.75 -14.21 -7.78
CA LYS A 586 20.92 -14.00 -8.66
C LYS A 586 20.83 -14.82 -9.95
N ILE A 587 20.29 -16.03 -9.91
CA ILE A 587 20.04 -16.83 -11.13
C ILE A 587 18.98 -16.13 -11.99
N LEU A 588 17.87 -15.65 -11.42
CA LEU A 588 16.84 -14.93 -12.17
C LEU A 588 17.39 -13.63 -12.82
N GLU A 589 18.26 -12.90 -12.10
CA GLU A 589 18.98 -11.73 -12.63
C GLU A 589 19.90 -12.11 -13.81
N LEU A 590 20.73 -13.16 -13.66
CA LEU A 590 21.61 -13.66 -14.71
C LEU A 590 20.86 -14.21 -15.93
N MET A 591 19.65 -14.74 -15.74
CA MET A 591 18.75 -15.13 -16.83
C MET A 591 18.21 -13.93 -17.64
N GLY A 592 18.58 -12.70 -17.27
CA GLY A 592 18.16 -11.47 -17.95
C GLY A 592 16.71 -11.08 -17.67
N LEU A 593 16.14 -11.52 -16.54
CA LEU A 593 14.74 -11.33 -16.20
C LEU A 593 14.57 -10.00 -15.45
N PRO A 594 14.04 -8.92 -16.08
CA PRO A 594 14.03 -7.57 -15.50
C PRO A 594 13.07 -7.41 -14.32
N TRP A 595 12.30 -8.45 -13.99
CA TRP A 595 11.43 -8.52 -12.83
C TRP A 595 12.10 -9.22 -11.63
N ALA A 596 13.35 -9.69 -11.75
CA ALA A 596 14.11 -10.20 -10.61
C ALA A 596 14.31 -9.13 -9.51
N GLU A 597 14.40 -7.83 -9.88
CA GLU A 597 14.42 -6.71 -8.90
C GLU A 597 13.13 -6.57 -8.09
N LYS A 598 12.04 -7.23 -8.52
CA LYS A 598 10.73 -7.24 -7.85
C LYS A 598 10.55 -8.43 -6.89
N CYS A 599 11.53 -9.32 -6.76
CA CYS A 599 11.45 -10.46 -5.86
C CYS A 599 12.16 -10.14 -4.53
N GLN A 600 11.47 -10.32 -3.41
CA GLN A 600 11.96 -10.00 -2.08
C GLN A 600 11.84 -11.20 -1.13
N HIS A 601 12.94 -11.56 -0.48
CA HIS A 601 12.93 -12.53 0.63
C HIS A 601 12.74 -11.76 1.95
N VAL A 602 11.63 -12.02 2.63
CA VAL A 602 11.33 -11.48 3.96
C VAL A 602 11.61 -12.56 4.99
N ASN A 603 12.83 -12.53 5.51
CA ASN A 603 13.31 -13.53 6.45
C ASN A 603 12.84 -13.30 7.89
N PHE A 604 12.84 -14.36 8.69
CA PHE A 604 12.55 -14.33 10.13
C PHE A 604 13.40 -15.33 10.92
N GLY A 605 13.64 -15.05 12.20
CA GLY A 605 14.45 -15.89 13.09
C GLY A 605 13.70 -17.10 13.66
N MET A 606 14.43 -18.03 14.27
CA MET A 606 13.91 -19.30 14.78
C MET A 606 13.19 -19.17 16.13
N ILE A 607 12.20 -20.03 16.34
CA ILE A 607 11.66 -20.33 17.68
C ILE A 607 12.50 -21.47 18.28
N LYS A 608 13.04 -21.23 19.47
CA LYS A 608 13.82 -22.21 20.25
C LYS A 608 12.98 -22.72 21.43
N SER A 609 13.16 -23.98 21.80
CA SER A 609 12.76 -24.52 23.09
C SER A 609 13.84 -24.20 24.14
N LYS A 610 13.52 -24.42 25.42
CA LYS A 610 14.48 -24.34 26.55
C LYS A 610 15.70 -25.24 26.33
N ASP A 611 15.51 -26.41 25.71
CA ASP A 611 16.55 -27.40 25.41
C ASP A 611 17.25 -27.21 24.04
N GLY A 612 17.09 -26.04 23.41
CA GLY A 612 17.60 -25.73 22.07
C GLY A 612 16.54 -25.84 20.98
N ASN A 613 16.88 -26.36 19.79
CA ASN A 613 15.93 -26.38 18.67
C ASN A 613 14.80 -27.40 18.90
N MET A 614 13.54 -26.98 18.65
CA MET A 614 12.37 -27.85 18.56
C MET A 614 12.66 -29.03 17.60
N SER A 615 12.51 -30.27 18.08
CA SER A 615 12.92 -31.45 17.31
C SER A 615 11.90 -32.58 17.36
N THR A 616 11.35 -32.92 16.20
CA THR A 616 10.43 -34.04 15.98
C THR A 616 11.04 -35.38 16.39
N ARG A 617 12.35 -35.54 16.19
CA ARG A 617 13.11 -36.75 16.58
C ARG A 617 13.39 -36.87 18.08
N LYS A 618 13.13 -35.82 18.88
CA LYS A 618 13.27 -35.84 20.35
C LYS A 618 11.91 -35.81 21.07
N GLY A 619 10.78 -35.86 20.36
CA GLY A 619 9.44 -35.69 20.95
C GLY A 619 9.12 -34.25 21.43
N THR A 620 10.07 -33.31 21.34
CA THR A 620 9.95 -31.91 21.81
C THR A 620 9.11 -31.00 20.89
N VAL A 621 8.15 -31.55 20.15
CA VAL A 621 7.30 -30.79 19.22
C VAL A 621 5.93 -30.57 19.82
N VAL A 622 5.61 -29.30 20.07
CA VAL A 622 4.25 -28.84 20.38
C VAL A 622 3.54 -28.51 19.05
N PHE A 623 2.34 -29.04 18.84
CA PHE A 623 1.50 -28.68 17.69
C PHE A 623 0.93 -27.27 17.88
N LEU A 624 0.57 -26.58 16.80
CA LEU A 624 -0.08 -25.28 16.92
C LEU A 624 -1.47 -25.40 17.57
N GLU A 625 -2.23 -26.45 17.26
CA GLU A 625 -3.58 -26.66 17.84
C GLU A 625 -3.50 -26.81 19.36
N ASP A 626 -2.60 -27.65 19.89
CA ASP A 626 -2.34 -27.79 21.34
C ASP A 626 -2.05 -26.43 22.03
N ILE A 627 -1.36 -25.52 21.33
CA ILE A 627 -1.06 -24.17 21.86
C ILE A 627 -2.31 -23.29 21.85
N LEU A 628 -3.05 -23.26 20.74
CA LEU A 628 -4.25 -22.45 20.63
C LEU A 628 -5.31 -22.87 21.65
N ASP A 629 -5.48 -24.18 21.86
CA ASP A 629 -6.41 -24.74 22.85
C ASP A 629 -5.97 -24.40 24.29
N ALA A 630 -4.69 -24.61 24.64
CA ALA A 630 -4.19 -24.29 25.98
C ALA A 630 -4.30 -22.79 26.32
N VAL A 631 -4.09 -21.89 25.35
CA VAL A 631 -4.28 -20.45 25.59
C VAL A 631 -5.78 -20.10 25.63
N GLN A 632 -6.64 -20.71 24.80
CA GLN A 632 -8.11 -20.53 24.87
C GLN A 632 -8.65 -20.93 26.25
N GLU A 633 -8.30 -22.10 26.77
CA GLU A 633 -8.74 -22.56 28.10
C GLU A 633 -8.30 -21.60 29.21
N SER A 634 -7.05 -21.12 29.14
CA SER A 634 -6.51 -20.18 30.12
C SER A 634 -7.21 -18.83 30.08
N MET A 635 -7.43 -18.26 28.88
CA MET A 635 -8.16 -16.99 28.73
C MET A 635 -9.62 -17.13 29.17
N LEU A 636 -10.26 -18.26 28.90
CA LEU A 636 -11.62 -18.56 29.39
C LEU A 636 -11.66 -18.62 30.93
N ALA A 637 -10.63 -19.18 31.57
CA ALA A 637 -10.49 -19.19 33.03
C ALA A 637 -10.22 -17.79 33.63
N VAL A 638 -9.50 -16.92 32.91
CA VAL A 638 -9.33 -15.50 33.31
C VAL A 638 -10.64 -14.73 33.18
N MET A 639 -11.37 -14.85 32.07
CA MET A 639 -12.63 -14.15 31.83
C MET A 639 -13.71 -14.50 32.88
N LYS A 640 -13.77 -15.77 33.30
CA LYS A 640 -14.71 -16.24 34.35
C LYS A 640 -14.55 -15.53 35.70
N LYS A 641 -13.42 -14.87 35.97
CA LYS A 641 -13.20 -14.09 37.21
C LYS A 641 -14.08 -12.83 37.31
N ASN A 642 -14.76 -12.42 36.25
CA ASN A 642 -15.69 -11.29 36.25
C ASN A 642 -17.06 -11.73 35.73
N GLU A 643 -17.82 -12.42 36.57
CA GLU A 643 -19.15 -12.99 36.25
C GLU A 643 -20.10 -11.96 35.58
N ALA A 644 -20.15 -10.74 36.12
CA ALA A 644 -21.02 -9.67 35.64
C ALA A 644 -20.66 -9.16 34.22
N LYS A 645 -19.41 -9.27 33.79
CA LYS A 645 -19.00 -9.07 32.39
C LYS A 645 -19.21 -10.34 31.56
N PHE A 646 -18.82 -11.50 32.10
CA PHE A 646 -18.87 -12.80 31.42
C PHE A 646 -20.28 -13.12 30.92
N ALA A 647 -21.30 -12.83 31.74
CA ALA A 647 -22.71 -12.98 31.38
C ALA A 647 -23.20 -12.09 30.21
N GLN A 648 -22.40 -11.11 29.77
CA GLN A 648 -22.70 -10.25 28.61
C GLN A 648 -22.05 -10.73 27.31
N ILE A 649 -21.34 -11.87 27.33
CA ILE A 649 -20.58 -12.40 26.20
C ILE A 649 -21.35 -13.57 25.58
N VAL A 650 -21.82 -13.38 24.34
CA VAL A 650 -22.68 -14.34 23.62
C VAL A 650 -21.97 -15.67 23.33
N ASN A 651 -20.67 -15.64 23.04
CA ASN A 651 -19.84 -16.83 22.86
C ASN A 651 -18.50 -16.64 23.59
N PRO A 652 -18.41 -16.99 24.89
CA PRO A 652 -17.20 -16.82 25.67
C PRO A 652 -16.01 -17.62 25.13
N THR A 653 -16.25 -18.79 24.53
CA THR A 653 -15.20 -19.67 23.97
C THR A 653 -14.51 -19.03 22.77
N ALA A 654 -15.27 -18.44 21.84
CA ALA A 654 -14.70 -17.73 20.69
C ALA A 654 -13.98 -16.43 21.09
N VAL A 655 -14.48 -15.72 22.11
CA VAL A 655 -13.80 -14.54 22.67
C VAL A 655 -12.49 -14.94 23.35
N ALA A 656 -12.49 -16.01 24.15
CA ALA A 656 -11.27 -16.54 24.77
C ALA A 656 -10.22 -16.97 23.74
N ASP A 657 -10.65 -17.63 22.65
CA ASP A 657 -9.78 -17.99 21.52
C ASP A 657 -9.14 -16.74 20.92
N THR A 658 -9.97 -15.73 20.59
CA THR A 658 -9.52 -14.47 19.98
C THR A 658 -8.51 -13.75 20.87
N ILE A 659 -8.73 -13.69 22.19
CA ILE A 659 -7.77 -13.12 23.15
C ILE A 659 -6.46 -13.92 23.13
N GLY A 660 -6.52 -15.25 23.13
CA GLY A 660 -5.35 -16.11 23.13
C GLY A 660 -4.50 -16.01 21.86
N ILE A 661 -5.15 -16.08 20.70
CA ILE A 661 -4.57 -15.81 19.38
C ILE A 661 -3.88 -14.45 19.37
N THR A 662 -4.55 -13.41 19.88
CA THR A 662 -3.96 -12.06 20.00
C THR A 662 -2.69 -12.08 20.85
N GLY A 663 -2.70 -12.77 22.00
CA GLY A 663 -1.53 -12.92 22.88
C GLY A 663 -0.33 -13.53 22.14
N ILE A 664 -0.54 -14.64 21.44
CA ILE A 664 0.50 -15.34 20.69
C ILE A 664 1.03 -14.48 19.53
N MET A 665 0.14 -13.85 18.75
CA MET A 665 0.52 -13.01 17.61
C MET A 665 1.35 -11.80 18.05
N ILE A 666 0.92 -11.09 19.09
CA ILE A 666 1.61 -9.90 19.61
C ILE A 666 2.96 -10.27 20.25
N GLN A 667 3.07 -11.44 20.89
CA GLN A 667 4.35 -11.93 21.44
C GLN A 667 5.39 -12.25 20.35
N ASP A 668 4.99 -12.75 19.18
CA ASP A 668 5.91 -12.90 18.04
C ASP A 668 6.23 -11.53 17.39
N MET A 669 5.17 -10.80 17.04
CA MET A 669 5.23 -9.57 16.25
C MET A 669 5.82 -8.36 16.99
N GLY A 670 5.89 -8.37 18.32
CA GLY A 670 6.47 -7.27 19.11
C GLY A 670 7.97 -7.08 18.91
N ALA A 671 8.68 -8.09 18.41
CA ALA A 671 10.09 -8.00 18.04
C ALA A 671 10.28 -7.88 16.51
N ARG A 672 11.43 -7.33 16.08
CA ARG A 672 11.84 -7.41 14.66
C ARG A 672 11.89 -8.86 14.22
N ARG A 673 11.30 -9.16 13.06
CA ARG A 673 11.10 -10.53 12.54
C ARG A 673 12.39 -11.36 12.52
N ASN A 674 13.53 -10.72 12.23
CA ASN A 674 14.84 -11.36 12.05
C ASN A 674 15.48 -11.87 13.35
N LYS A 675 14.89 -11.58 14.52
CA LYS A 675 15.35 -12.14 15.79
C LYS A 675 14.83 -13.56 16.00
N ASP A 676 15.71 -14.42 16.51
CA ASP A 676 15.31 -15.65 17.20
C ASP A 676 14.61 -15.29 18.52
N TYR A 677 13.72 -16.16 19.00
CA TYR A 677 13.21 -16.08 20.38
C TYR A 677 12.98 -17.48 20.99
N GLU A 678 12.88 -17.52 22.32
CA GLU A 678 12.61 -18.74 23.07
C GLU A 678 11.10 -18.87 23.36
N PHE A 679 10.54 -20.04 23.06
CA PHE A 679 9.16 -20.39 23.36
C PHE A 679 8.95 -20.45 24.88
N ASN A 680 8.00 -19.66 25.38
CA ASN A 680 7.72 -19.54 26.80
C ASN A 680 6.20 -19.44 27.01
N TRP A 681 5.63 -20.42 27.73
CA TRP A 681 4.21 -20.48 28.06
C TRP A 681 3.77 -19.29 28.92
N ASP A 682 4.57 -18.94 29.94
CA ASP A 682 4.25 -17.85 30.89
C ASP A 682 3.97 -16.51 30.17
N ARG A 683 4.70 -16.25 29.08
CA ARG A 683 4.52 -15.10 28.20
C ARG A 683 3.31 -15.21 27.27
N MET A 684 3.02 -16.39 26.73
CA MET A 684 1.83 -16.58 25.88
C MET A 684 0.52 -16.57 26.67
N LEU A 685 0.59 -16.90 27.96
CA LEU A 685 -0.51 -16.86 28.93
C LEU A 685 -0.59 -15.54 29.71
N ALA A 686 0.31 -14.59 29.47
CA ALA A 686 0.35 -13.32 30.18
C ALA A 686 -0.82 -12.41 29.78
N PHE A 687 -1.61 -11.99 30.78
CA PHE A 687 -2.70 -11.02 30.61
C PHE A 687 -2.27 -9.58 30.93
N GLU A 688 -1.25 -9.40 31.77
CA GLU A 688 -0.81 -8.10 32.30
C GLU A 688 0.48 -7.61 31.62
N GLY A 689 0.65 -6.29 31.52
CA GLY A 689 1.75 -5.66 30.79
C GLY A 689 1.48 -5.51 29.28
N ASP A 690 2.54 -5.32 28.50
CA ASP A 690 2.47 -5.12 27.04
C ASP A 690 2.17 -6.43 26.30
N THR A 691 0.93 -6.88 26.39
CA THR A 691 0.44 -8.17 25.89
C THR A 691 -0.69 -7.99 24.86
N GLY A 692 -1.00 -9.04 24.11
CA GLY A 692 -2.18 -9.07 23.23
C GLY A 692 -3.51 -8.82 23.97
N PRO A 693 -3.77 -9.50 25.11
CA PRO A 693 -4.92 -9.21 25.96
C PRO A 693 -5.05 -7.74 26.38
N TYR A 694 -3.95 -7.02 26.65
CA TYR A 694 -4.01 -5.58 26.97
C TYR A 694 -4.52 -4.73 25.80
N LEU A 695 -4.12 -5.03 24.56
CA LEU A 695 -4.61 -4.30 23.38
C LEU A 695 -6.11 -4.56 23.13
N GLN A 696 -6.58 -5.79 23.32
CA GLN A 696 -8.01 -6.11 23.29
C GLN A 696 -8.76 -5.43 24.43
N TYR A 697 -8.17 -5.35 25.64
CA TYR A 697 -8.77 -4.66 26.77
C TYR A 697 -8.92 -3.15 26.50
N ALA A 698 -7.92 -2.50 25.90
CA ALA A 698 -8.02 -1.10 25.50
C ALA A 698 -9.13 -0.87 24.46
N HIS A 699 -9.25 -1.71 23.44
CA HIS A 699 -10.31 -1.62 22.43
C HIS A 699 -11.71 -1.86 23.05
N THR A 700 -11.89 -2.94 23.82
CA THR A 700 -13.16 -3.27 24.48
C THR A 700 -13.56 -2.24 25.56
N ARG A 701 -12.60 -1.59 26.24
CA ARG A 701 -12.83 -0.46 27.17
C ARG A 701 -13.45 0.73 26.42
N LEU A 702 -12.96 1.05 25.23
CA LEU A 702 -13.55 2.09 24.38
C LEU A 702 -14.95 1.71 23.87
N CYS A 703 -15.16 0.48 23.38
CA CYS A 703 -16.50 -0.01 23.03
C CYS A 703 -17.48 0.07 24.21
N SER A 704 -16.99 -0.11 25.44
CA SER A 704 -17.78 -0.01 26.67
C SER A 704 -18.07 1.43 27.11
N ILE A 705 -17.30 2.42 26.63
CA ILE A 705 -17.62 3.85 26.81
C ILE A 705 -18.72 4.24 25.81
N GLU A 706 -18.57 3.88 24.53
CA GLU A 706 -19.60 4.11 23.50
C GLU A 706 -20.95 3.52 23.90
N ARG A 707 -21.01 2.23 24.27
CA ARG A 707 -22.27 1.59 24.71
C ARG A 707 -22.87 2.14 26.01
N LYS A 708 -22.14 2.93 26.79
CA LYS A 708 -22.64 3.54 28.04
C LYS A 708 -23.10 4.97 27.87
N ALA A 709 -22.70 5.65 26.81
CA ALA A 709 -22.91 7.09 26.66
C ALA A 709 -24.35 7.50 26.35
N ASP A 710 -25.25 6.56 26.05
CA ASP A 710 -26.68 6.69 25.70
C ASP A 710 -27.07 7.58 24.50
N PHE A 711 -26.18 8.48 24.06
CA PHE A 711 -26.28 9.23 22.81
C PHE A 711 -25.19 8.82 21.80
N GLU A 712 -25.43 9.13 20.52
CA GLU A 712 -24.49 8.91 19.42
C GLU A 712 -23.74 10.18 19.00
N VAL A 713 -22.55 10.00 18.41
CA VAL A 713 -21.72 11.09 17.85
C VAL A 713 -21.26 10.80 16.43
N GLY A 714 -21.39 11.82 15.58
CA GLY A 714 -20.95 11.84 14.19
C GLY A 714 -19.88 12.91 13.91
N PRO A 715 -19.45 13.08 12.65
CA PRO A 715 -18.31 13.94 12.29
C PRO A 715 -18.45 15.43 12.64
N HIS A 716 -19.66 15.95 12.79
CA HIS A 716 -19.93 17.39 12.95
C HIS A 716 -20.03 17.86 14.41
N VAL A 717 -19.61 17.03 15.37
CA VAL A 717 -19.58 17.35 16.80
C VAL A 717 -18.56 18.44 17.12
N ASN A 718 -18.89 19.38 18.02
CA ASN A 718 -17.93 20.39 18.46
C ASN A 718 -16.84 19.74 19.33
N VAL A 719 -15.63 19.60 18.79
CA VAL A 719 -14.45 19.12 19.53
C VAL A 719 -13.62 20.24 20.14
N SER A 720 -14.01 21.52 19.96
CA SER A 720 -13.18 22.67 20.37
C SER A 720 -12.88 22.71 21.87
N VAL A 721 -13.76 22.13 22.69
CA VAL A 721 -13.68 22.06 24.15
C VAL A 721 -12.59 21.09 24.68
N LEU A 722 -12.09 20.17 23.85
CA LEU A 722 -10.98 19.28 24.23
C LEU A 722 -9.68 20.08 24.24
N THR A 723 -9.29 20.51 25.44
CA THR A 723 -8.15 21.43 25.68
C THR A 723 -7.13 20.84 26.65
N GLU A 724 -7.45 19.69 27.25
CA GLU A 724 -6.63 18.99 28.22
C GLU A 724 -5.40 18.35 27.53
N PRO A 725 -4.17 18.46 28.08
CA PRO A 725 -2.95 17.94 27.43
C PRO A 725 -3.00 16.44 27.08
N VAL A 726 -3.71 15.64 27.88
CA VAL A 726 -3.94 14.21 27.59
C VAL A 726 -4.77 14.01 26.32
N ALA A 727 -5.78 14.86 26.05
CA ALA A 727 -6.55 14.79 24.81
C ALA A 727 -5.69 15.13 23.59
N ALA A 728 -4.81 16.13 23.71
CA ALA A 728 -3.83 16.46 22.66
C ALA A 728 -2.88 15.29 22.38
N ALA A 729 -2.33 14.65 23.43
CA ALA A 729 -1.46 13.48 23.27
C ALA A 729 -2.15 12.28 22.60
N LEU A 730 -3.45 12.06 22.85
CA LEU A 730 -4.24 11.02 22.18
C LEU A 730 -4.56 11.40 20.72
N VAL A 731 -4.89 12.67 20.44
CA VAL A 731 -5.03 13.20 19.07
C VAL A 731 -3.74 13.01 18.27
N ASP A 732 -2.58 13.34 18.87
CA ASP A 732 -1.27 13.14 18.26
C ASP A 732 -1.00 11.66 17.99
N CYS A 733 -1.34 10.75 18.90
CA CYS A 733 -1.21 9.32 18.66
C CYS A 733 -2.11 8.85 17.51
N ILE A 734 -3.39 9.26 17.46
CA ILE A 734 -4.32 8.92 16.38
C ILE A 734 -3.78 9.41 15.02
N ALA A 735 -3.21 10.62 14.99
CA ALA A 735 -2.70 11.25 13.78
C ALA A 735 -1.58 10.48 13.08
N MET A 736 -0.74 9.75 13.84
CA MET A 736 0.43 9.04 13.28
C MET A 736 0.09 7.70 12.62
N TYR A 737 -1.11 7.13 12.81
CA TYR A 737 -1.44 5.80 12.28
C TYR A 737 -1.21 5.67 10.75
N PRO A 738 -1.63 6.64 9.90
CA PRO A 738 -1.32 6.62 8.48
C PRO A 738 0.17 6.51 8.13
N ASP A 739 1.03 7.21 8.88
CA ASP A 739 2.48 7.16 8.67
C ASP A 739 3.06 5.80 9.06
N VAL A 740 2.53 5.19 10.13
CA VAL A 740 2.88 3.84 10.57
C VAL A 740 2.47 2.78 9.53
N VAL A 741 1.27 2.88 8.93
CA VAL A 741 0.82 1.97 7.87
C VAL A 741 1.68 2.10 6.60
N ARG A 742 2.06 3.33 6.23
CA ARG A 742 2.92 3.60 5.08
C ARG A 742 4.33 3.01 5.28
N GLU A 743 4.92 3.22 6.45
CA GLU A 743 6.25 2.67 6.79
C GLU A 743 6.23 1.14 6.94
N ALA A 744 5.17 0.58 7.54
CA ALA A 744 4.98 -0.87 7.64
C ALA A 744 4.91 -1.53 6.25
N GLY A 745 4.27 -0.89 5.27
CA GLY A 745 4.20 -1.37 3.88
C GLY A 745 5.52 -1.32 3.11
N VAL A 746 6.52 -0.58 3.61
CA VAL A 746 7.88 -0.53 3.05
C VAL A 746 8.83 -1.47 3.78
N GLN A 747 8.81 -1.46 5.12
CA GLN A 747 9.73 -2.24 5.95
C GLN A 747 9.34 -3.72 6.08
N LEU A 748 8.04 -4.03 5.97
CA LEU A 748 7.44 -5.34 6.19
C LEU A 748 7.77 -5.92 7.59
N GLU A 749 7.86 -5.05 8.60
CA GLU A 749 8.15 -5.37 10.01
C GLU A 749 6.87 -5.21 10.87
N PRO A 750 6.28 -6.29 11.41
CA PRO A 750 5.08 -6.20 12.26
C PRO A 750 5.25 -5.30 13.49
N CYS A 751 6.47 -5.26 14.04
CA CYS A 751 6.76 -4.57 15.29
C CYS A 751 6.56 -3.05 15.24
N THR A 752 6.47 -2.44 14.06
CA THR A 752 6.14 -1.01 13.91
C THR A 752 4.68 -0.75 14.31
N ILE A 753 3.74 -1.58 13.83
CA ILE A 753 2.32 -1.48 14.19
C ILE A 753 2.09 -1.93 15.63
N VAL A 754 2.77 -2.97 16.11
CA VAL A 754 2.67 -3.39 17.53
C VAL A 754 3.14 -2.28 18.48
N SER A 755 4.31 -1.67 18.23
CA SER A 755 4.83 -0.55 19.03
C SER A 755 3.91 0.69 19.00
N TYR A 756 3.21 0.89 17.88
CA TYR A 756 2.21 1.93 17.74
C TYR A 756 0.93 1.63 18.55
N ALA A 757 0.42 0.40 18.45
CA ALA A 757 -0.80 -0.02 19.14
C ALA A 757 -0.68 0.08 20.66
N PHE A 758 0.47 -0.31 21.24
CA PHE A 758 0.72 -0.09 22.67
C PHE A 758 0.75 1.40 23.04
N ARG A 759 1.46 2.24 22.28
CA ARG A 759 1.50 3.70 22.52
C ARG A 759 0.09 4.32 22.47
N LEU A 760 -0.72 3.94 21.50
CA LEU A 760 -2.12 4.38 21.40
C LEU A 760 -2.95 3.89 22.60
N SER A 761 -2.81 2.62 23.00
CA SER A 761 -3.52 2.05 24.16
C SER A 761 -3.13 2.69 25.50
N HIS A 762 -1.86 3.05 25.69
CA HIS A 762 -1.43 3.80 26.88
C HIS A 762 -1.99 5.23 26.88
N ALA A 763 -1.96 5.93 25.73
CA ALA A 763 -2.57 7.25 25.60
C ALA A 763 -4.09 7.21 25.86
N VAL A 764 -4.77 6.15 25.39
CA VAL A 764 -6.18 5.85 25.71
C VAL A 764 -6.36 5.64 27.21
N SER A 765 -5.54 4.82 27.88
CA SER A 765 -5.64 4.60 29.33
C SER A 765 -5.55 5.91 30.11
N ASN A 766 -4.51 6.71 29.83
CA ASN A 766 -4.29 8.01 30.47
C ASN A 766 -5.45 8.98 30.22
N CYS A 767 -6.05 8.98 29.01
CA CYS A 767 -7.25 9.76 28.74
C CYS A 767 -8.46 9.27 29.54
N VAL A 768 -8.76 7.97 29.57
CA VAL A 768 -9.97 7.44 30.23
C VAL A 768 -9.94 7.62 31.75
N GLU A 769 -8.75 7.75 32.35
CA GLU A 769 -8.59 8.06 33.78
C GLU A 769 -8.76 9.56 34.10
N ALA A 770 -8.52 10.46 33.15
CA ALA A 770 -8.68 11.91 33.34
C ALA A 770 -10.00 12.48 32.79
N LEU A 771 -10.50 11.95 31.68
CA LEU A 771 -11.53 12.55 30.83
C LEU A 771 -12.78 11.66 30.73
N TYR A 772 -13.62 11.71 31.76
CA TYR A 772 -14.90 11.02 31.79
C TYR A 772 -15.87 11.53 30.72
N VAL A 773 -16.67 10.62 30.13
CA VAL A 773 -17.83 10.96 29.27
C VAL A 773 -19.11 11.08 30.10
N MET A 774 -19.35 10.10 30.98
CA MET A 774 -20.57 10.05 31.81
C MET A 774 -20.61 11.22 32.82
N ASN A 775 -21.82 11.68 33.13
CA ASN A 775 -22.07 12.73 34.12
C ASN A 775 -21.34 14.05 33.80
N GLN A 776 -21.21 14.41 32.53
CA GLN A 776 -20.65 15.69 32.05
C GLN A 776 -21.71 16.50 31.29
N PRO A 777 -21.54 17.82 31.11
CA PRO A 777 -22.36 18.61 30.19
C PRO A 777 -22.31 18.03 28.77
N GLN A 778 -23.43 18.06 28.05
CA GLN A 778 -23.61 17.36 26.77
C GLN A 778 -22.51 17.65 25.73
N GLU A 779 -22.06 18.90 25.62
CA GLU A 779 -20.99 19.30 24.71
C GLU A 779 -19.65 18.62 25.05
N ILE A 780 -19.27 18.61 26.33
CA ILE A 780 -18.04 17.97 26.82
C ILE A 780 -18.14 16.44 26.68
N ALA A 781 -19.30 15.87 27.01
CA ALA A 781 -19.56 14.44 26.85
C ALA A 781 -19.44 14.02 25.37
N ALA A 782 -20.06 14.76 24.45
CA ALA A 782 -20.02 14.48 23.02
C ALA A 782 -18.61 14.65 22.42
N ALA A 783 -17.90 15.71 22.79
CA ALA A 783 -16.53 15.94 22.35
C ALA A 783 -15.59 14.80 22.80
N ARG A 784 -15.66 14.40 24.08
CA ARG A 784 -14.83 13.29 24.61
C ARG A 784 -15.20 11.95 23.99
N LEU A 785 -16.50 11.69 23.79
CA LEU A 785 -16.95 10.48 23.10
C LEU A 785 -16.45 10.40 21.65
N ALA A 786 -16.43 11.53 20.94
CA ALA A 786 -15.90 11.61 19.57
C ALA A 786 -14.40 11.26 19.51
N LEU A 787 -13.60 11.75 20.47
CA LEU A 787 -12.19 11.39 20.60
C LEU A 787 -12.02 9.89 20.90
N TYR A 788 -12.81 9.31 21.80
CA TYR A 788 -12.75 7.87 22.10
C TYR A 788 -13.17 6.99 20.93
N LYS A 789 -14.21 7.38 20.18
CA LYS A 789 -14.68 6.68 18.98
C LYS A 789 -13.62 6.73 17.87
N ALA A 790 -12.94 7.86 17.69
CA ALA A 790 -11.78 7.98 16.80
C ALA A 790 -10.58 7.13 17.25
N ALA A 791 -10.28 7.09 18.56
CA ALA A 791 -9.25 6.22 19.13
C ALA A 791 -9.56 4.73 18.89
N ARG A 792 -10.82 4.32 19.09
CA ARG A 792 -11.28 2.94 18.89
C ARG A 792 -11.12 2.51 17.45
N ILE A 793 -11.63 3.30 16.51
CA ILE A 793 -11.49 3.07 15.07
C ILE A 793 -10.01 2.86 14.72
N THR A 794 -9.13 3.73 15.21
CA THR A 794 -7.70 3.68 14.90
C THR A 794 -7.01 2.44 15.49
N LEU A 795 -7.32 2.08 16.74
CA LEU A 795 -6.80 0.87 17.37
C LEU A 795 -7.33 -0.41 16.69
N GLY A 796 -8.62 -0.44 16.34
CA GLY A 796 -9.23 -1.54 15.60
C GLY A 796 -8.60 -1.75 14.22
N ASN A 797 -8.32 -0.66 13.50
CA ASN A 797 -7.62 -0.73 12.21
C ASN A 797 -6.17 -1.22 12.37
N ALA A 798 -5.45 -0.76 13.42
CA ALA A 798 -4.08 -1.21 13.70
C ALA A 798 -4.02 -2.72 14.05
N LEU A 799 -4.99 -3.23 14.81
CA LEU A 799 -5.13 -4.66 15.09
C LEU A 799 -5.44 -5.46 13.81
N ARG A 800 -6.34 -4.98 12.95
CA ARG A 800 -6.65 -5.62 11.65
C ARG A 800 -5.43 -5.68 10.72
N ALA A 801 -4.60 -4.64 10.69
CA ALA A 801 -3.36 -4.63 9.91
C ALA A 801 -2.35 -5.72 10.36
N LEU A 802 -2.41 -6.14 11.64
CA LEU A 802 -1.65 -7.27 12.19
C LEU A 802 -2.33 -8.64 11.97
N GLY A 803 -3.54 -8.68 11.38
CA GLY A 803 -4.34 -9.90 11.24
C GLY A 803 -5.17 -10.25 12.48
N ILE A 804 -5.39 -9.31 13.40
CA ILE A 804 -6.11 -9.52 14.66
C ILE A 804 -7.54 -8.97 14.57
N VAL A 805 -8.52 -9.77 15.01
CA VAL A 805 -9.93 -9.34 15.13
C VAL A 805 -10.11 -8.47 16.39
N PRO A 806 -10.55 -7.19 16.27
CA PRO A 806 -10.79 -6.34 17.44
C PRO A 806 -12.07 -6.73 18.16
N LEU A 807 -11.99 -7.02 19.46
CA LEU A 807 -13.13 -7.46 20.27
C LEU A 807 -13.99 -6.30 20.76
N GLU A 808 -15.29 -6.53 20.86
CA GLU A 808 -16.24 -5.57 21.44
C GLU A 808 -16.45 -5.74 22.96
N ARG A 809 -16.30 -6.96 23.47
CA ARG A 809 -16.46 -7.35 24.88
C ARG A 809 -15.43 -8.42 25.25
N MET A 810 -14.93 -8.33 26.48
CA MET A 810 -14.13 -9.32 27.21
C MET A 810 -14.26 -9.06 28.72
#